data_AF-A0A0W0S4H2-F1
#
_entry.id   AF-A0A0W0S4H2-F1
#
_cell.length_a   1.000
_cell.length_b   1.000
_cell.length_c   1.000
_cell.angle_alpha   90.00
_cell.angle_beta   90.00
_cell.angle_gamma   90.00
#
_symmetry.space_group_name_H-M   'P 1'
#
loop_
_entity.id
_entity.type
_entity.pdbx_description
1 polymer ?
#
loop_
_entity_poly.entity_id
_entity_poly.type
_entity_poly.pdbx_seq_one_letter_code
_entity_poly.pdbx_strand_id
1 'polypeptide(L)'
;MPKKVLVINGHGSKLAKKIHINAQHGIITPGNAGSSYVVSFDDKERHLEEMTSQGQIWPIVNGKGKPIQWHRYQDTDIHDITISPLQSGFKFKFFADSVLKKKTKWENLSNPAHDVLACGALAVRRSNGQIDILENEALSAYLTQGAQGTNQGVPIFFCDKNIGKVKPLGDTSLSEIYAGIALIKEFQTSGTEVIVATCSPSTEKQENIIVQTYQSPTNLTDTAFVNISSSTKESTKDSEEEGMETSKESKGLTAYVLVDPQGDNYVDSVEEKNGTYIIKGRNASGAPRSITIDKNGNATGFNGSQELGVVGRQMYTQREAIFQHFNIKVAKRMTLNDTLQSIESAVGKFSDYQTTTGHGQDIPFPQKPAQQFLHGLGVPNVSVPLSKKPHGQTLPQTGNGDVTISSFDPKSSDKLVITGARIDRLVKSAKTYVNTDIFPKGHFQEILSPETLTAQTQEKSSKTGVHLQNMAVGLCHVQEIDLLATPIIVYDGKAVLGPRKGTIDVDAPAMLLLSTPALNVAYGTGKNLTKEQQVEYIESMYRLLFHAASNEGREYIAMPAAGLGVFGGDPEMYFNALMNVAKDFPKLNIIYHSGKPGNAPIFDKLLKQHGLENLVRTDRDVLLVAHELTQQGKPCAFHNPSDADVVLGINDVGEYWKNGKGSGYVGEEHIGAMSTAPLNSRLLNPNAYQNVVEHSFLKNPLYTLVEHSDKQEEAPKEHIEAPPKSKVQEETPKEHTEHIHPKIHNTKAKNPNAFFKAPPPKTSTQEKTDNLTQQQFQDIRKQIDILKGEINSWIPYPNKDRKQHKVDALEELITLTKTRSIEEAVEEIKEKYPDVTAGKYSTRTADLLVSLVTESNNLKANK
;
A
#
# COMPACT_ATOMS: atom_id res chain seq x y z
N MET A 1 29.80 -16.66 -2.67
CA MET A 1 30.89 -16.58 -3.68
C MET A 1 30.93 -15.16 -4.22
N PRO A 2 32.09 -14.62 -4.60
CA PRO A 2 32.12 -13.30 -5.26
C PRO A 2 31.28 -13.33 -6.54
N LYS A 3 30.59 -12.22 -6.86
CA LYS A 3 29.82 -12.09 -8.10
C LYS A 3 30.76 -12.29 -9.29
N LYS A 4 30.32 -13.05 -10.28
CA LYS A 4 31.09 -13.26 -11.51
C LYS A 4 30.91 -12.06 -12.43
N VAL A 5 31.99 -11.54 -12.99
CA VAL A 5 31.91 -10.36 -13.85
C VAL A 5 31.96 -10.80 -15.31
N LEU A 6 30.96 -10.35 -16.06
CA LEU A 6 30.74 -10.68 -17.45
C LEU A 6 30.90 -9.42 -18.29
N VAL A 7 31.52 -9.52 -19.46
CA VAL A 7 31.68 -8.42 -20.41
C VAL A 7 30.83 -8.69 -21.64
N ILE A 8 30.00 -7.71 -22.00
CA ILE A 8 29.31 -7.68 -23.29
C ILE A 8 30.08 -6.76 -24.23
N ASN A 9 30.48 -7.31 -25.38
CA ASN A 9 31.18 -6.57 -26.43
C ASN A 9 30.34 -6.57 -27.73
N GLY A 10 29.79 -5.40 -28.07
CA GLY A 10 28.88 -5.22 -29.20
C GLY A 10 28.63 -3.76 -29.55
N HIS A 11 27.92 -3.51 -30.64
CA HIS A 11 27.37 -2.19 -30.93
C HIS A 11 26.10 -1.97 -30.12
N GLY A 12 25.73 -0.75 -29.77
CA GLY A 12 24.48 -0.59 -29.03
C GLY A 12 23.96 0.82 -28.87
N SER A 13 22.65 0.90 -28.67
CA SER A 13 21.89 2.13 -28.44
C SER A 13 20.94 1.94 -27.26
N LYS A 14 20.60 3.01 -26.56
CA LYS A 14 19.62 2.96 -25.47
C LYS A 14 18.21 3.04 -26.02
N LEU A 15 17.31 2.28 -25.40
CA LEU A 15 15.87 2.41 -25.57
C LEU A 15 15.28 3.19 -24.38
N ALA A 16 14.13 3.81 -24.61
CA ALA A 16 13.40 4.54 -23.57
C ALA A 16 12.89 3.65 -22.42
N LYS A 17 12.87 2.33 -22.60
CA LYS A 17 12.43 1.36 -21.59
C LYS A 17 13.46 1.28 -20.47
N LYS A 18 13.01 1.23 -19.22
CA LYS A 18 13.88 0.93 -18.07
C LYS A 18 13.80 -0.56 -17.76
N ILE A 19 14.92 -1.13 -17.32
CA ILE A 19 15.00 -2.52 -16.85
C ILE A 19 15.43 -2.51 -15.39
N HIS A 20 14.77 -3.35 -14.60
CA HIS A 20 15.08 -3.51 -13.19
C HIS A 20 16.18 -4.57 -13.03
N ILE A 21 17.26 -4.21 -12.34
CA ILE A 21 18.35 -5.12 -12.00
C ILE A 21 18.09 -5.63 -10.58
N ASN A 22 17.96 -6.94 -10.38
CA ASN A 22 17.80 -7.49 -9.03
C ASN A 22 19.09 -7.39 -8.19
N ALA A 23 18.97 -7.62 -6.88
CA ALA A 23 20.09 -7.54 -5.93
C ALA A 23 21.23 -8.55 -6.19
N GLN A 24 20.92 -9.69 -6.81
CA GLN A 24 21.88 -10.75 -7.12
C GLN A 24 22.81 -10.35 -8.27
N HIS A 25 22.39 -9.42 -9.13
CA HIS A 25 23.21 -9.00 -10.26
C HIS A 25 23.54 -7.50 -10.20
N GLY A 26 24.25 -7.00 -11.21
CA GLY A 26 24.69 -5.61 -11.31
C GLY A 26 25.10 -5.27 -12.73
N ILE A 27 25.12 -3.98 -13.07
CA ILE A 27 25.55 -3.51 -14.39
C ILE A 27 26.61 -2.44 -14.22
N ILE A 28 27.70 -2.53 -14.97
CA ILE A 28 28.82 -1.59 -14.92
C ILE A 28 28.90 -0.86 -16.26
N THR A 29 28.90 0.47 -16.23
CA THR A 29 29.03 1.32 -17.41
C THR A 29 30.18 2.32 -17.27
N PRO A 30 30.82 2.74 -18.38
CA PRO A 30 31.87 3.76 -18.35
C PRO A 30 31.23 5.15 -18.17
N GLY A 31 30.91 5.53 -16.93
CA GLY A 31 30.15 6.74 -16.61
C GLY A 31 28.66 6.47 -16.37
N ASN A 32 27.82 7.51 -16.40
CA ASN A 32 26.39 7.44 -16.10
C ASN A 32 25.58 6.64 -17.15
N ALA A 33 24.71 5.74 -16.69
CA ALA A 33 23.67 5.04 -17.45
C ALA A 33 22.67 5.94 -18.19
N GLY A 34 22.77 7.27 -18.13
CA GLY A 34 22.11 8.23 -19.01
C GLY A 34 22.82 8.46 -20.36
N SER A 35 24.15 8.41 -20.44
CA SER A 35 24.90 8.79 -21.66
C SER A 35 25.24 7.61 -22.58
N SER A 36 25.38 7.89 -23.87
CA SER A 36 25.88 6.92 -24.86
C SER A 36 27.39 7.01 -24.95
N TYR A 37 28.08 5.88 -24.79
CA TYR A 37 29.53 5.80 -24.80
C TYR A 37 30.04 5.06 -26.03
N VAL A 38 31.23 5.44 -26.48
CA VAL A 38 32.04 4.62 -27.38
C VAL A 38 33.37 4.36 -26.69
N VAL A 39 33.62 3.09 -26.39
CA VAL A 39 34.85 2.63 -25.74
C VAL A 39 35.88 2.28 -26.80
N SER A 40 37.07 2.85 -26.70
CA SER A 40 38.26 2.49 -27.47
C SER A 40 39.42 2.17 -26.53
N PHE A 41 40.48 1.55 -27.07
CA PHE A 41 41.69 1.22 -26.33
C PHE A 41 42.85 2.02 -26.92
N ASP A 42 43.72 2.53 -26.06
CA ASP A 42 44.93 3.26 -26.47
C ASP A 42 45.97 2.36 -27.16
N ASP A 43 46.04 1.07 -26.86
CA ASP A 43 46.93 0.12 -27.53
C ASP A 43 46.37 -0.54 -28.79
N LYS A 44 45.06 -0.39 -29.05
CA LYS A 44 44.30 -0.97 -30.20
C LYS A 44 44.37 -2.50 -30.34
N GLU A 45 45.14 -3.20 -29.51
CA GLU A 45 45.36 -4.64 -29.59
C GLU A 45 44.68 -5.41 -28.46
N ARG A 46 44.32 -4.75 -27.35
CA ARG A 46 43.65 -5.38 -26.22
C ARG A 46 42.13 -5.37 -26.31
N HIS A 47 41.54 -6.23 -25.49
CA HIS A 47 40.12 -6.48 -25.39
C HIS A 47 39.63 -6.30 -23.94
N LEU A 48 38.39 -5.83 -23.74
CA LEU A 48 37.81 -5.63 -22.39
C LEU A 48 37.70 -6.96 -21.64
N GLU A 49 37.64 -8.07 -22.36
CA GLU A 49 37.51 -9.41 -21.82
C GLU A 49 38.79 -9.90 -21.10
N GLU A 50 39.92 -9.24 -21.31
CA GLU A 50 41.12 -9.44 -20.48
C GLU A 50 40.85 -9.02 -19.03
N MET A 51 40.08 -7.95 -18.82
CA MET A 51 39.72 -7.42 -17.50
C MET A 51 38.99 -8.47 -16.67
N THR A 52 38.00 -9.13 -17.26
CA THR A 52 37.22 -10.15 -16.54
C THR A 52 38.01 -11.41 -16.27
N SER A 53 38.82 -11.86 -17.24
CA SER A 53 39.64 -13.07 -17.07
C SER A 53 40.69 -12.93 -15.96
N GLN A 54 41.18 -11.71 -15.71
CA GLN A 54 42.21 -11.41 -14.73
C GLN A 54 41.65 -10.84 -13.42
N GLY A 55 40.33 -10.60 -13.34
CA GLY A 55 39.71 -9.92 -12.19
C GLY A 55 40.24 -8.50 -11.99
N GLN A 56 40.58 -7.83 -13.08
CA GLN A 56 41.25 -6.53 -13.12
C GLN A 56 40.45 -5.51 -13.94
N ILE A 57 40.69 -4.22 -13.76
CA ILE A 57 40.02 -3.15 -14.49
C ILE A 57 40.97 -1.97 -14.70
N TRP A 58 41.09 -1.54 -15.95
CA TRP A 58 41.88 -0.38 -16.34
C TRP A 58 41.13 0.93 -16.07
N PRO A 59 41.90 2.01 -15.80
CA PRO A 59 41.35 3.35 -15.76
C PRO A 59 40.84 3.78 -17.14
N ILE A 60 39.84 4.67 -17.13
CA ILE A 60 39.23 5.23 -18.34
C ILE A 60 39.32 6.76 -18.34
N VAL A 61 39.46 7.33 -19.54
CA VAL A 61 39.42 8.78 -19.77
C VAL A 61 38.41 9.09 -20.87
N ASN A 62 37.90 10.32 -20.92
CA ASN A 62 37.10 10.76 -22.06
C ASN A 62 37.97 11.14 -23.27
N GLY A 63 37.34 11.52 -24.39
CA GLY A 63 38.03 11.92 -25.63
C GLY A 63 38.89 13.18 -25.51
N LYS A 64 38.85 13.88 -24.36
CA LYS A 64 39.74 15.00 -24.02
C LYS A 64 40.87 14.59 -23.07
N GLY A 65 41.01 13.31 -22.76
CA GLY A 65 42.00 12.78 -21.81
C GLY A 65 41.67 13.03 -20.34
N LYS A 66 40.48 13.52 -20.00
CA LYS A 66 40.07 13.72 -18.59
C LYS A 66 39.67 12.38 -17.97
N PRO A 67 40.14 12.03 -16.76
CA PRO A 67 39.72 10.82 -16.05
C PRO A 67 38.19 10.73 -15.89
N ILE A 68 37.66 9.54 -16.14
CA ILE A 68 36.25 9.17 -15.92
C ILE A 68 36.21 7.98 -14.96
N GLN A 69 35.09 7.81 -14.27
CA GLN A 69 34.89 6.71 -13.32
C GLN A 69 33.99 5.63 -13.92
N TRP A 70 34.22 4.39 -13.53
CA TRP A 70 33.28 3.30 -13.76
C TRP A 70 32.11 3.44 -12.78
N HIS A 71 30.89 3.34 -13.29
CA HIS A 71 29.68 3.36 -12.47
C HIS A 71 29.15 1.94 -12.35
N ARG A 72 28.83 1.53 -11.13
CA ARG A 72 28.27 0.22 -10.83
C ARG A 72 26.83 0.40 -10.35
N TYR A 73 25.89 -0.10 -11.14
CA TYR A 73 24.46 -0.08 -10.87
C TYR A 73 24.04 -1.38 -10.20
N GLN A 74 23.46 -1.28 -9.01
CA GLN A 74 22.93 -2.42 -8.24
C GLN A 74 21.52 -2.07 -7.78
N ASP A 75 20.59 -3.02 -7.90
CA ASP A 75 19.23 -2.85 -7.37
C ASP A 75 18.55 -1.56 -7.87
N THR A 76 18.71 -1.20 -9.15
CA THR A 76 18.19 0.06 -9.70
C THR A 76 17.80 -0.08 -11.16
N ASP A 77 17.01 0.88 -11.63
CA ASP A 77 16.61 0.96 -13.02
C ASP A 77 17.72 1.56 -13.88
N ILE A 78 18.05 0.88 -14.96
CA ILE A 78 18.83 1.45 -16.07
C ILE A 78 18.00 1.44 -17.34
N HIS A 79 18.29 2.34 -18.28
CA HIS A 79 17.70 2.25 -19.60
C HIS A 79 18.14 0.95 -20.28
N ASP A 80 17.19 0.26 -20.91
CA ASP A 80 17.47 -0.95 -21.67
C ASP A 80 18.38 -0.59 -22.84
N ILE A 81 19.40 -1.41 -23.06
CA ILE A 81 20.40 -1.17 -24.09
C ILE A 81 20.17 -2.22 -25.17
N THR A 82 19.84 -1.80 -26.38
CA THR A 82 19.87 -2.69 -27.54
C THR A 82 21.31 -2.90 -27.93
N ILE A 83 21.72 -4.16 -28.05
CA ILE A 83 23.06 -4.58 -28.34
C ILE A 83 23.05 -5.41 -29.63
N SER A 84 23.73 -4.90 -30.64
CA SER A 84 23.98 -5.56 -31.91
C SER A 84 25.36 -6.23 -31.90
N PRO A 85 25.58 -7.26 -32.72
CA PRO A 85 26.90 -7.88 -32.85
C PRO A 85 27.92 -6.88 -33.39
N LEU A 86 29.14 -6.90 -32.85
CA LEU A 86 30.27 -6.03 -33.23
C LEU A 86 30.63 -6.04 -34.74
N GLN A 87 30.17 -7.02 -35.50
CA GLN A 87 30.57 -7.19 -36.90
C GLN A 87 29.36 -6.94 -37.79
N SER A 88 29.44 -5.88 -38.61
CA SER A 88 28.52 -5.70 -39.74
C SER A 88 28.53 -6.97 -40.60
N GLY A 89 27.35 -7.55 -40.84
CA GLY A 89 27.21 -8.81 -41.55
C GLY A 89 27.59 -10.06 -40.75
N PHE A 90 27.58 -10.00 -39.41
CA PHE A 90 27.71 -11.18 -38.55
C PHE A 90 26.78 -12.30 -39.03
N LYS A 91 27.34 -13.52 -39.23
CA LYS A 91 26.55 -14.70 -39.54
C LYS A 91 26.75 -15.75 -38.47
N PHE A 92 25.66 -16.12 -37.80
CA PHE A 92 25.67 -17.15 -36.77
C PHE A 92 26.31 -18.46 -37.24
N LYS A 93 26.08 -18.84 -38.51
CA LYS A 93 26.71 -20.00 -39.16
C LYS A 93 28.25 -20.00 -39.04
N PHE A 94 28.90 -18.87 -39.30
CA PHE A 94 30.37 -18.76 -39.22
C PHE A 94 30.86 -18.80 -37.77
N PHE A 95 30.12 -18.16 -36.86
CA PHE A 95 30.44 -18.21 -35.44
C PHE A 95 30.33 -19.64 -34.90
N ALA A 96 29.24 -20.34 -35.19
CA ALA A 96 29.04 -21.73 -34.76
C ALA A 96 30.15 -22.66 -35.26
N ASP A 97 30.51 -22.55 -36.55
CA ASP A 97 31.63 -23.29 -37.13
C ASP A 97 32.98 -22.95 -36.46
N SER A 98 33.19 -21.69 -36.08
CA SER A 98 34.41 -21.25 -35.40
C SER A 98 34.53 -21.82 -33.97
N VAL A 99 33.42 -21.85 -33.22
CA VAL A 99 33.38 -22.48 -31.87
C VAL A 99 33.66 -23.98 -31.98
N LEU A 100 32.96 -24.68 -32.88
CA LEU A 100 33.15 -26.13 -33.08
C LEU A 100 34.59 -26.49 -33.49
N LYS A 101 35.24 -25.63 -34.29
CA LYS A 101 36.62 -25.84 -34.77
C LYS A 101 37.70 -25.25 -33.86
N LYS A 102 37.34 -24.69 -32.69
CA LYS A 102 38.27 -24.02 -31.75
C LYS A 102 39.10 -22.91 -32.41
N LYS A 103 38.44 -22.08 -33.22
CA LYS A 103 39.04 -20.96 -33.99
C LYS A 103 38.46 -19.60 -33.61
N THR A 104 37.92 -19.48 -32.39
CA THR A 104 37.32 -18.21 -31.93
C THR A 104 38.38 -17.19 -31.51
N LYS A 105 39.61 -17.66 -31.24
CA LYS A 105 40.70 -16.96 -30.55
C LYS A 105 40.44 -16.71 -29.06
N TRP A 106 39.24 -17.01 -28.56
CA TRP A 106 38.92 -16.84 -27.14
C TRP A 106 39.63 -17.88 -26.29
N GLU A 107 39.96 -19.02 -26.89
CA GLU A 107 40.74 -20.08 -26.26
C GLU A 107 42.04 -19.53 -25.67
N ASN A 108 42.64 -18.51 -26.31
CA ASN A 108 43.92 -17.91 -25.92
C ASN A 108 43.80 -16.72 -24.96
N LEU A 109 42.58 -16.32 -24.57
CA LEU A 109 42.37 -15.22 -23.62
C LEU A 109 42.57 -15.64 -22.16
N SER A 110 42.71 -16.94 -21.89
CA SER A 110 43.11 -17.47 -20.59
C SER A 110 44.47 -18.16 -20.68
N ASN A 111 45.18 -18.26 -19.55
CA ASN A 111 46.39 -19.05 -19.43
C ASN A 111 46.27 -20.06 -18.26
N PRO A 112 46.27 -21.39 -18.52
CA PRO A 112 46.36 -22.03 -19.83
C PRO A 112 45.14 -21.76 -20.71
N ALA A 113 45.30 -22.01 -22.01
CA ALA A 113 44.19 -21.94 -22.97
C ALA A 113 43.06 -22.90 -22.57
N HIS A 114 41.81 -22.52 -22.83
CA HIS A 114 40.62 -23.31 -22.46
C HIS A 114 39.78 -23.69 -23.67
N ASP A 115 38.86 -24.65 -23.48
CA ASP A 115 37.91 -25.07 -24.49
C ASP A 115 36.62 -24.25 -24.40
N VAL A 116 36.46 -23.30 -25.33
CA VAL A 116 35.31 -22.39 -25.41
C VAL A 116 33.99 -23.15 -25.54
N LEU A 117 33.96 -24.30 -26.21
CA LEU A 117 32.74 -25.10 -26.33
C LEU A 117 32.38 -25.75 -25.00
N ALA A 118 33.36 -26.29 -24.28
CA ALA A 118 33.13 -26.92 -22.98
C ALA A 118 32.72 -25.91 -21.90
N CYS A 119 33.22 -24.67 -21.99
CA CYS A 119 32.88 -23.58 -21.08
C CYS A 119 31.70 -22.72 -21.55
N GLY A 120 31.11 -23.04 -22.70
CA GLY A 120 30.09 -22.24 -23.36
C GLY A 120 28.67 -22.47 -22.83
N ALA A 121 27.86 -21.42 -22.89
CA ALA A 121 26.40 -21.46 -22.76
C ALA A 121 25.78 -20.59 -23.87
N LEU A 122 24.73 -21.09 -24.54
CA LEU A 122 24.03 -20.39 -25.60
C LEU A 122 22.58 -20.12 -25.20
N ALA A 123 22.17 -18.87 -25.20
CA ALA A 123 20.77 -18.49 -25.03
C ALA A 123 20.04 -18.49 -26.39
N VAL A 124 18.91 -19.19 -26.45
CA VAL A 124 18.09 -19.31 -27.67
C VAL A 124 16.64 -18.94 -27.35
N ARG A 125 16.09 -17.98 -28.10
CA ARG A 125 14.67 -17.60 -28.04
C ARG A 125 13.86 -18.54 -28.93
N ARG A 126 12.89 -19.23 -28.35
CA ARG A 126 11.93 -20.08 -29.05
C ARG A 126 10.81 -19.25 -29.67
N SER A 127 10.02 -19.87 -30.55
CA SER A 127 8.90 -19.22 -31.23
C SER A 127 7.79 -18.74 -30.28
N ASN A 128 7.68 -19.33 -29.10
CA ASN A 128 6.77 -18.92 -28.03
C ASN A 128 7.35 -17.78 -27.15
N GLY A 129 8.54 -17.25 -27.47
CA GLY A 129 9.20 -16.20 -26.70
C GLY A 129 10.03 -16.69 -25.50
N GLN A 130 9.98 -17.99 -25.16
CA GLN A 130 10.77 -18.56 -24.07
C GLN A 130 12.26 -18.57 -24.42
N ILE A 131 13.12 -18.28 -23.44
CA ILE A 131 14.58 -18.36 -23.56
C ILE A 131 15.04 -19.69 -22.98
N ASP A 132 15.73 -20.49 -23.78
CA ASP A 132 16.40 -21.71 -23.35
C ASP A 132 17.92 -21.48 -23.26
N ILE A 133 18.56 -22.10 -22.26
CA ILE A 133 20.01 -22.14 -22.13
C ILE A 133 20.50 -23.52 -22.56
N LEU A 134 21.36 -23.52 -23.57
CA LEU A 134 21.98 -24.73 -24.11
C LEU A 134 23.43 -24.81 -23.65
N GLU A 135 23.79 -25.92 -23.01
CA GLU A 135 25.15 -26.23 -22.55
C GLU A 135 25.52 -27.66 -22.97
N ASN A 136 26.81 -28.00 -22.93
CA ASN A 136 27.32 -29.35 -23.17
C ASN A 136 26.84 -29.95 -24.52
N GLU A 137 26.26 -31.15 -24.51
CA GLU A 137 25.78 -31.85 -25.72
C GLU A 137 24.69 -31.06 -26.45
N ALA A 138 23.77 -30.41 -25.74
CA ALA A 138 22.71 -29.61 -26.33
C ALA A 138 23.27 -28.40 -27.07
N LEU A 139 24.31 -27.76 -26.50
CA LEU A 139 25.05 -26.68 -27.15
C LEU A 139 25.75 -27.18 -28.42
N SER A 140 26.49 -28.29 -28.33
CA SER A 140 27.22 -28.87 -29.47
C SER A 140 26.28 -29.24 -30.62
N ALA A 141 25.14 -29.86 -30.31
CA ALA A 141 24.11 -30.20 -31.28
C ALA A 141 23.54 -28.96 -31.97
N TYR A 142 23.20 -27.92 -31.18
CA TYR A 142 22.65 -26.68 -31.73
C TYR A 142 23.66 -25.92 -32.60
N LEU A 143 24.92 -25.83 -32.19
CA LEU A 143 25.97 -25.22 -33.00
C LEU A 143 26.22 -25.99 -34.29
N THR A 144 26.13 -27.32 -34.27
CA THR A 144 26.26 -28.17 -35.47
C THR A 144 25.13 -27.87 -36.47
N GLN A 145 23.89 -27.76 -35.99
CA GLN A 145 22.76 -27.33 -36.80
C GLN A 145 22.94 -25.88 -37.29
N GLY A 146 23.45 -24.99 -36.44
CA GLY A 146 23.76 -23.60 -36.77
C GLY A 146 24.80 -23.46 -37.89
N ALA A 147 25.85 -24.28 -37.85
CA ALA A 147 26.87 -24.37 -38.90
C ALA A 147 26.29 -24.88 -40.24
N GLN A 148 25.18 -25.63 -40.19
CA GLN A 148 24.44 -26.08 -41.37
C GLN A 148 23.35 -25.09 -41.81
N GLY A 149 22.93 -24.18 -40.92
CA GLY A 149 21.80 -23.25 -41.13
C GLY A 149 20.44 -23.89 -40.89
N THR A 150 20.37 -24.96 -40.10
CA THR A 150 19.15 -25.76 -39.83
C THR A 150 18.65 -25.66 -38.39
N ASN A 151 19.29 -24.83 -37.55
CA ASN A 151 18.91 -24.66 -36.16
C ASN A 151 17.51 -24.03 -36.02
N GLN A 152 16.75 -24.46 -35.01
CA GLN A 152 15.43 -23.91 -34.70
C GLN A 152 15.48 -22.95 -33.51
N GLY A 153 14.88 -21.76 -33.68
CA GLY A 153 14.92 -20.68 -32.70
C GLY A 153 15.93 -19.60 -33.07
N VAL A 154 15.89 -18.49 -32.34
CA VAL A 154 16.73 -17.32 -32.60
C VAL A 154 17.83 -17.27 -31.55
N PRO A 155 19.11 -17.46 -31.93
CA PRO A 155 20.21 -17.32 -30.98
C PRO A 155 20.31 -15.87 -30.50
N ILE A 156 20.35 -15.69 -29.18
CA ILE A 156 20.37 -14.36 -28.53
C ILE A 156 21.82 -13.96 -28.26
N PHE A 157 22.50 -14.72 -27.39
CA PHE A 157 23.90 -14.51 -27.05
C PHE A 157 24.60 -15.85 -26.77
N PHE A 158 25.92 -15.88 -26.97
CA PHE A 158 26.80 -16.93 -26.47
C PHE A 158 27.63 -16.39 -25.31
N CYS A 159 27.70 -17.12 -24.21
CA CYS A 159 28.50 -16.80 -23.04
C CYS A 159 29.61 -17.84 -22.86
N ASP A 160 30.86 -17.38 -22.89
CA ASP A 160 31.97 -18.16 -22.36
C ASP A 160 32.06 -17.93 -20.85
N LYS A 161 31.70 -18.96 -20.10
CA LYS A 161 31.65 -18.87 -18.65
C LYS A 161 33.05 -18.76 -18.05
N ASN A 162 34.10 -19.28 -18.69
CA ASN A 162 35.43 -19.27 -18.09
C ASN A 162 36.01 -17.85 -18.04
N ILE A 163 36.03 -17.16 -19.18
CA ILE A 163 36.58 -15.80 -19.29
C ILE A 163 35.55 -14.69 -19.04
N GLY A 164 34.28 -15.06 -18.82
CA GLY A 164 33.19 -14.12 -18.58
C GLY A 164 32.82 -13.30 -19.82
N LYS A 165 32.96 -13.87 -21.02
CA LYS A 165 32.70 -13.15 -22.28
C LYS A 165 31.28 -13.43 -22.77
N VAL A 166 30.51 -12.39 -23.05
CA VAL A 166 29.17 -12.48 -23.64
C VAL A 166 29.19 -11.85 -25.02
N LYS A 167 28.85 -12.67 -26.03
CA LYS A 167 28.77 -12.27 -27.43
C LYS A 167 27.32 -12.25 -27.89
N PRO A 168 26.73 -11.08 -28.16
CA PRO A 168 25.46 -10.96 -28.86
C PRO A 168 25.55 -11.62 -30.24
N LEU A 169 24.53 -12.41 -30.60
CA LEU A 169 24.47 -13.16 -31.86
C LEU A 169 23.44 -12.60 -32.85
N GLY A 170 22.70 -11.58 -32.42
CA GLY A 170 21.79 -10.77 -33.21
C GLY A 170 21.50 -9.47 -32.48
N ASP A 171 20.53 -8.70 -32.98
CA ASP A 171 20.01 -7.53 -32.27
C ASP A 171 19.22 -8.02 -31.04
N THR A 172 19.77 -7.82 -29.86
CA THR A 172 19.22 -8.28 -28.58
C THR A 172 19.22 -7.15 -27.58
N SER A 173 18.25 -7.11 -26.67
CA SER A 173 18.31 -6.16 -25.56
C SER A 173 19.23 -6.66 -24.43
N LEU A 174 19.66 -5.74 -23.58
CA LEU A 174 20.36 -6.04 -22.34
C LEU A 174 19.44 -6.79 -21.37
N SER A 175 18.13 -6.48 -21.37
CA SER A 175 17.13 -7.28 -20.65
C SER A 175 17.10 -8.74 -21.10
N GLU A 176 17.14 -9.02 -22.41
CA GLU A 176 17.16 -10.39 -22.93
C GLU A 176 18.46 -11.12 -22.58
N ILE A 177 19.61 -10.44 -22.69
CA ILE A 177 20.90 -11.01 -22.27
C ILE A 177 20.88 -11.32 -20.78
N TYR A 178 20.41 -10.38 -19.96
CA TYR A 178 20.35 -10.53 -18.51
C TYR A 178 19.40 -11.66 -18.09
N ALA A 179 18.21 -11.74 -18.69
CA ALA A 179 17.26 -12.82 -18.47
C ALA A 179 17.88 -14.19 -18.80
N GLY A 180 18.63 -14.30 -19.91
CA GLY A 180 19.34 -15.54 -20.23
C GLY A 180 20.48 -15.85 -19.26
N ILE A 181 21.27 -14.85 -18.84
CA ILE A 181 22.35 -15.04 -17.85
C ILE A 181 21.79 -15.57 -16.52
N ALA A 182 20.64 -15.05 -16.08
CA ALA A 182 19.95 -15.49 -14.87
C ALA A 182 19.44 -16.95 -14.95
N LEU A 183 19.37 -17.54 -16.14
CA LEU A 183 19.02 -18.95 -16.34
C LEU A 183 20.25 -19.89 -16.37
N ILE A 184 21.47 -19.35 -16.42
CA ILE A 184 22.70 -20.16 -16.36
C ILE A 184 22.93 -20.57 -14.90
N LYS A 185 22.89 -21.88 -14.62
CA LYS A 185 22.93 -22.45 -13.25
C LYS A 185 24.12 -21.95 -12.42
N GLU A 186 25.29 -21.79 -13.04
CA GLU A 186 26.48 -21.28 -12.38
C GLU A 186 26.24 -19.88 -11.78
N PHE A 187 25.55 -19.02 -12.52
CA PHE A 187 25.32 -17.61 -12.20
C PHE A 187 24.12 -17.38 -11.27
N GLN A 188 23.16 -18.31 -11.23
CA GLN A 188 22.04 -18.27 -10.28
C GLN A 188 22.51 -18.26 -8.83
N THR A 189 23.61 -18.96 -8.54
CA THR A 189 24.11 -19.13 -7.16
C THR A 189 25.12 -18.08 -6.74
N SER A 190 25.93 -17.56 -7.67
CA SER A 190 26.97 -16.57 -7.37
C SER A 190 26.51 -15.12 -7.58
N GLY A 191 25.45 -14.90 -8.37
CA GLY A 191 25.15 -13.59 -8.93
C GLY A 191 26.18 -13.17 -9.99
N THR A 192 25.89 -12.08 -10.72
CA THR A 192 26.77 -11.58 -11.80
C THR A 192 26.80 -10.05 -11.89
N GLU A 193 27.94 -9.48 -12.26
CA GLU A 193 28.01 -8.09 -12.71
C GLU A 193 28.28 -8.06 -14.21
N VAL A 194 27.54 -7.26 -14.95
CA VAL A 194 27.68 -7.17 -16.42
C VAL A 194 28.29 -5.83 -16.79
N ILE A 195 29.54 -5.84 -17.27
CA ILE A 195 30.17 -4.69 -17.89
C ILE A 195 29.60 -4.54 -19.30
N VAL A 196 28.92 -3.42 -19.54
CA VAL A 196 28.34 -3.10 -20.85
C VAL A 196 29.25 -2.11 -21.56
N ALA A 197 30.00 -2.61 -22.53
CA ALA A 197 30.86 -1.82 -23.39
C ALA A 197 30.29 -1.79 -24.80
N THR A 198 29.37 -0.87 -25.04
CA THR A 198 28.75 -0.70 -26.37
C THR A 198 29.51 0.29 -27.23
N CYS A 199 29.54 0.07 -28.54
CA CYS A 199 30.00 1.05 -29.53
C CYS A 199 28.90 1.44 -30.55
N SER A 200 28.47 2.71 -30.61
CA SER A 200 27.76 3.39 -31.74
C SER A 200 26.29 3.02 -32.09
N PRO A 201 25.48 3.93 -32.70
CA PRO A 201 25.23 5.34 -32.38
C PRO A 201 23.73 5.63 -32.07
N SER A 202 23.46 6.72 -31.33
CA SER A 202 22.27 7.56 -31.54
C SER A 202 22.70 9.03 -31.51
N THR A 203 22.00 9.87 -32.28
CA THR A 203 22.38 11.23 -32.70
C THR A 203 22.43 12.31 -31.61
N GLU A 204 22.24 11.95 -30.35
CA GLU A 204 22.16 12.90 -29.25
C GLU A 204 23.36 12.70 -28.31
N LYS A 205 24.47 13.37 -28.64
CA LYS A 205 25.73 13.48 -27.87
C LYS A 205 26.37 12.15 -27.42
N GLN A 206 27.39 11.72 -28.17
CA GLN A 206 28.25 10.59 -27.82
C GLN A 206 29.48 11.05 -27.02
N GLU A 207 29.80 10.31 -25.94
CA GLU A 207 31.08 10.45 -25.24
C GLU A 207 32.05 9.35 -25.71
N ASN A 208 33.19 9.75 -26.27
CA ASN A 208 34.30 8.82 -26.53
C ASN A 208 35.03 8.57 -25.22
N ILE A 209 35.16 7.31 -24.84
CA ILE A 209 35.89 6.83 -23.68
C ILE A 209 37.07 6.00 -24.16
N ILE A 210 38.25 6.26 -23.63
CA ILE A 210 39.48 5.55 -23.94
C ILE A 210 39.91 4.78 -22.69
N VAL A 211 40.03 3.46 -22.81
CA VAL A 211 40.63 2.59 -21.80
C VAL A 211 42.14 2.77 -21.86
N GLN A 212 42.75 3.09 -20.72
CA GLN A 212 44.18 3.38 -20.63
C GLN A 212 44.98 2.11 -20.33
N THR A 213 45.21 1.28 -21.34
CA THR A 213 45.87 -0.03 -21.19
C THR A 213 47.36 0.07 -20.89
N TYR A 214 47.99 1.20 -21.21
CA TYR A 214 49.38 1.48 -20.82
C TYR A 214 49.52 1.79 -19.32
N GLN A 215 48.43 2.07 -18.62
CA GLN A 215 48.43 2.20 -17.17
C GLN A 215 48.22 0.83 -16.52
N SER A 216 48.75 0.67 -15.30
CA SER A 216 48.53 -0.57 -14.54
C SER A 216 47.04 -0.71 -14.19
N PRO A 217 46.41 -1.85 -14.48
CA PRO A 217 45.05 -2.09 -14.04
C PRO A 217 45.01 -2.26 -12.52
N THR A 218 43.82 -2.07 -11.95
CA THR A 218 43.55 -2.34 -10.53
C THR A 218 42.75 -3.63 -10.40
N ASN A 219 42.88 -4.35 -9.28
CA ASN A 219 42.00 -5.48 -9.03
C ASN A 219 40.57 -4.96 -8.92
N LEU A 220 39.61 -5.67 -9.51
CA LEU A 220 38.21 -5.28 -9.55
C LEU A 220 37.60 -5.08 -8.16
N THR A 221 38.08 -5.80 -7.15
CA THR A 221 37.66 -5.62 -5.75
C THR A 221 38.18 -4.34 -5.11
N ASP A 222 39.31 -3.84 -5.60
CA ASP A 222 40.04 -2.72 -5.04
C ASP A 222 39.73 -1.41 -5.79
N THR A 223 39.11 -1.53 -6.97
CA THR A 223 38.70 -0.40 -7.79
C THR A 223 37.55 0.36 -7.13
N ALA A 224 37.74 1.67 -6.99
CA ALA A 224 36.67 2.56 -6.59
C ALA A 224 35.65 2.68 -7.73
N PHE A 225 34.50 2.03 -7.58
CA PHE A 225 33.32 2.27 -8.42
C PHE A 225 32.46 3.39 -7.83
N VAL A 226 31.85 4.19 -8.70
CA VAL A 226 30.70 5.00 -8.29
C VAL A 226 29.51 4.04 -8.18
N ASN A 227 29.22 3.60 -6.96
CA ASN A 227 28.10 2.69 -6.70
C ASN A 227 26.78 3.47 -6.75
N ILE A 228 25.92 3.11 -7.70
CA ILE A 228 24.57 3.61 -7.88
C ILE A 228 23.61 2.52 -7.40
N SER A 229 23.17 2.64 -6.15
CA SER A 229 22.04 1.86 -5.62
C SER A 229 20.73 2.62 -5.81
N SER A 230 19.58 1.96 -5.61
CA SER A 230 18.24 2.57 -5.47
C SER A 230 18.15 3.53 -4.27
N SER A 231 18.95 4.59 -4.27
CA SER A 231 18.61 5.85 -3.64
C SER A 231 17.99 6.74 -4.72
N THR A 232 16.68 6.92 -4.59
CA THR A 232 15.80 7.92 -5.21
C THR A 232 16.49 8.88 -6.20
N LYS A 233 16.25 8.66 -7.50
CA LYS A 233 16.53 9.62 -8.57
C LYS A 233 15.50 10.74 -8.51
N GLU A 234 15.93 11.99 -8.40
CA GLU A 234 15.18 13.10 -8.99
C GLU A 234 15.99 13.62 -10.18
N SER A 235 15.33 13.62 -11.34
CA SER A 235 15.82 14.13 -12.60
C SER A 235 15.57 15.63 -12.67
N THR A 236 16.61 16.45 -12.68
CA THR A 236 16.52 17.83 -13.16
C THR A 236 16.54 17.82 -14.70
N LYS A 237 15.46 18.32 -15.28
CA LYS A 237 15.37 18.72 -16.69
C LYS A 237 16.06 20.06 -16.90
N ASP A 238 16.59 20.22 -18.10
CA ASP A 238 17.32 21.37 -18.63
C ASP A 238 16.68 22.73 -18.32
N SER A 239 17.48 23.64 -17.77
CA SER A 239 17.35 25.07 -17.99
C SER A 239 18.72 25.59 -18.44
N GLU A 240 18.77 26.04 -19.69
CA GLU A 240 19.84 26.86 -20.23
C GLU A 240 19.96 28.15 -19.39
N GLU A 241 21.10 28.35 -18.73
CA GLU A 241 21.55 29.66 -18.28
C GLU A 241 23.04 29.78 -18.56
N GLU A 242 23.39 30.65 -19.50
CA GLU A 242 24.73 31.18 -19.70
C GLU A 242 25.15 31.96 -18.45
N GLY A 243 26.29 31.61 -17.84
CA GLY A 243 26.74 32.32 -16.64
C GLY A 243 28.08 31.86 -16.05
N MET A 244 29.16 32.11 -16.77
CA MET A 244 30.46 32.57 -16.26
C MET A 244 30.94 31.98 -14.90
N GLU A 245 31.74 30.92 -14.92
CA GLU A 245 32.53 30.49 -13.75
C GLU A 245 33.98 30.95 -13.89
N THR A 246 34.31 31.96 -13.10
CA THR A 246 35.67 32.38 -12.80
C THR A 246 36.20 31.50 -11.67
N SER A 247 37.36 30.88 -11.88
CA SER A 247 38.13 30.20 -10.82
C SER A 247 38.56 31.22 -9.75
N LYS A 248 37.87 31.24 -8.61
CA LYS A 248 38.39 31.85 -7.38
C LYS A 248 39.01 30.76 -6.52
N GLU A 249 40.33 30.83 -6.38
CA GLU A 249 41.07 30.21 -5.28
C GLU A 249 40.38 30.58 -3.96
N SER A 250 39.89 29.58 -3.22
CA SER A 250 39.40 29.77 -1.87
C SER A 250 40.59 30.17 -0.99
N LYS A 251 40.62 31.42 -0.54
CA LYS A 251 41.35 31.82 0.67
C LYS A 251 40.98 30.81 1.76
N GLY A 252 41.97 30.10 2.31
CA GLY A 252 41.76 29.05 3.30
C GLY A 252 40.93 29.57 4.46
N LEU A 253 39.70 29.06 4.59
CA LEU A 253 38.87 29.30 5.77
C LEU A 253 39.61 28.73 6.97
N THR A 254 39.70 29.52 8.05
CA THR A 254 40.27 29.06 9.31
C THR A 254 39.41 27.94 9.89
N ALA A 255 40.01 27.01 10.63
CA ALA A 255 39.28 25.96 11.31
C ALA A 255 38.17 26.53 12.22
N TYR A 256 37.02 25.87 12.27
CA TYR A 256 35.92 26.23 13.18
C TYR A 256 36.21 25.68 14.58
N VAL A 257 36.15 26.54 15.60
CA VAL A 257 36.55 26.19 16.97
C VAL A 257 35.37 25.61 17.74
N LEU A 258 35.54 24.41 18.27
CA LEU A 258 34.63 23.75 19.20
C LEU A 258 35.14 24.00 20.63
N VAL A 259 34.59 25.00 21.30
CA VAL A 259 35.00 25.40 22.65
C VAL A 259 34.76 24.25 23.64
N ASP A 260 35.80 23.85 24.38
CA ASP A 260 35.75 22.76 25.34
C ASP A 260 36.57 23.12 26.61
N PRO A 261 36.03 22.91 27.82
CA PRO A 261 36.73 23.23 29.07
C PRO A 261 38.09 22.55 29.25
N GLN A 262 38.34 21.43 28.57
CA GLN A 262 39.58 20.66 28.65
C GLN A 262 40.58 21.03 27.54
N GLY A 263 40.25 22.01 26.71
CA GLY A 263 41.03 22.49 25.58
C GLY A 263 40.22 22.40 24.28
N ASP A 264 40.29 23.46 23.47
CA ASP A 264 39.47 23.58 22.27
C ASP A 264 39.74 22.47 21.24
N ASN A 265 38.65 21.98 20.65
CA ASN A 265 38.69 21.09 19.49
C ASN A 265 38.45 21.92 18.22
N TYR A 266 38.77 21.38 17.06
CA TYR A 266 38.70 22.12 15.79
C TYR A 266 38.04 21.28 14.71
N VAL A 267 37.27 21.93 13.84
CA VAL A 267 36.80 21.38 12.57
C VAL A 267 37.59 22.04 11.46
N ASP A 268 38.30 21.22 10.69
CA ASP A 268 39.22 21.70 9.66
C ASP A 268 38.55 21.76 8.28
N SER A 269 37.57 20.89 8.02
CA SER A 269 36.85 20.84 6.74
C SER A 269 35.53 20.08 6.81
N VAL A 270 34.68 20.32 5.83
CA VAL A 270 33.48 19.52 5.55
C VAL A 270 33.51 19.09 4.09
N GLU A 271 33.33 17.79 3.84
CA GLU A 271 33.16 17.25 2.49
C GLU A 271 31.70 16.82 2.29
N GLU A 272 31.10 17.23 1.17
CA GLU A 272 29.80 16.73 0.74
C GLU A 272 29.98 15.71 -0.39
N LYS A 273 29.34 14.54 -0.25
CA LYS A 273 29.28 13.50 -1.28
C LYS A 273 27.87 12.90 -1.30
N ASN A 274 27.11 13.20 -2.36
CA ASN A 274 25.78 12.63 -2.58
C ASN A 274 24.81 12.80 -1.38
N GLY A 275 24.75 14.00 -0.80
CA GLY A 275 23.93 14.30 0.38
C GLY A 275 24.44 13.71 1.70
N THR A 276 25.62 13.08 1.69
CA THR A 276 26.36 12.67 2.90
C THR A 276 27.44 13.71 3.21
N TYR A 277 27.54 14.11 4.47
CA TYR A 277 28.50 15.12 4.94
C TYR A 277 29.57 14.48 5.82
N ILE A 278 30.83 14.65 5.48
CA ILE A 278 31.95 14.21 6.32
C ILE A 278 32.56 15.44 6.97
N ILE A 279 32.37 15.59 8.28
CA ILE A 279 32.97 16.67 9.07
C ILE A 279 34.30 16.14 9.60
N LYS A 280 35.42 16.77 9.21
CA LYS A 280 36.77 16.40 9.63
C LYS A 280 37.36 17.48 10.51
N GLY A 281 38.08 17.06 11.53
CA GLY A 281 38.71 17.95 12.48
C GLY A 281 39.75 17.26 13.34
N ARG A 282 40.02 17.84 14.49
CA ARG A 282 41.05 17.41 15.43
C ARG A 282 40.68 17.81 16.84
N ASN A 283 41.10 17.02 17.81
CA ASN A 283 40.91 17.38 19.21
C ASN A 283 41.99 18.37 19.71
N ALA A 284 41.93 18.78 20.97
CA ALA A 284 42.91 19.68 21.61
C ALA A 284 44.37 19.20 21.54
N SER A 285 44.60 17.88 21.46
CA SER A 285 45.94 17.29 21.29
C SER A 285 46.39 17.17 19.82
N GLY A 286 45.57 17.65 18.87
CA GLY A 286 45.84 17.58 17.44
C GLY A 286 45.54 16.23 16.80
N ALA A 287 44.97 15.27 17.55
CA ALA A 287 44.61 13.96 17.01
C ALA A 287 43.37 14.08 16.11
N PRO A 288 43.37 13.49 14.91
CA PRO A 288 42.30 13.64 13.94
C PRO A 288 40.99 13.03 14.45
N ARG A 289 39.88 13.67 14.11
CA ARG A 289 38.51 13.25 14.42
C ARG A 289 37.64 13.48 13.20
N SER A 290 36.64 12.63 13.03
CA SER A 290 35.62 12.86 12.01
C SER A 290 34.29 12.24 12.40
N ILE A 291 33.23 12.79 11.84
CA ILE A 291 31.92 12.16 11.77
C ILE A 291 31.44 12.16 10.32
N THR A 292 30.67 11.15 9.96
CA THR A 292 29.93 11.07 8.71
C THR A 292 28.45 11.19 9.03
N ILE A 293 27.77 12.16 8.44
CA ILE A 293 26.34 12.39 8.54
C ILE A 293 25.72 11.94 7.22
N ASP A 294 24.92 10.87 7.25
CA ASP A 294 24.25 10.36 6.06
C ASP A 294 23.14 11.32 5.59
N LYS A 295 22.59 11.03 4.40
CA LYS A 295 21.45 11.78 3.81
C LYS A 295 20.19 11.82 4.69
N ASN A 296 20.08 10.93 5.68
CA ASN A 296 18.95 10.85 6.61
C ASN A 296 19.25 11.61 7.92
N GLY A 297 20.45 12.18 8.05
CA GLY A 297 20.91 12.90 9.24
C GLY A 297 21.54 12.01 10.31
N ASN A 298 21.73 10.71 10.08
CA ASN A 298 22.37 9.84 11.07
C ASN A 298 23.89 10.05 11.06
N ALA A 299 24.48 10.20 12.24
CA ALA A 299 25.93 10.39 12.38
C ALA A 299 26.64 9.12 12.85
N THR A 300 27.74 8.80 12.19
CA THR A 300 28.70 7.77 12.61
C THR A 300 30.08 8.39 12.82
N GLY A 301 30.79 7.95 13.86
CA GLY A 301 32.16 8.36 14.12
C GLY A 301 33.15 7.82 13.07
N PHE A 302 34.41 8.26 13.16
CA PHE A 302 35.48 7.85 12.23
C PHE A 302 35.69 6.32 12.11
N ASN A 303 35.27 5.55 13.13
CA ASN A 303 35.36 4.09 13.17
C ASN A 303 34.05 3.39 12.73
N GLY A 304 33.07 4.14 12.20
CA GLY A 304 31.76 3.62 11.84
C GLY A 304 30.81 3.39 13.02
N SER A 305 31.21 3.71 14.26
CA SER A 305 30.34 3.58 15.44
C SER A 305 29.25 4.64 15.46
N GLN A 306 28.03 4.25 15.84
CA GLN A 306 26.93 5.19 16.13
C GLN A 306 27.13 5.91 17.49
N GLU A 307 27.97 5.37 18.37
CA GLU A 307 28.37 6.06 19.61
C GLU A 307 29.48 7.07 19.31
N LEU A 308 29.10 8.34 19.19
CA LEU A 308 30.04 9.42 18.97
C LEU A 308 30.85 9.71 20.25
N GLY A 309 32.18 9.75 20.12
CA GLY A 309 33.06 10.29 21.17
C GLY A 309 32.81 11.79 21.40
N VAL A 310 33.41 12.37 22.45
CA VAL A 310 33.18 13.77 22.89
C VAL A 310 33.24 14.77 21.73
N VAL A 311 34.33 14.76 20.94
CA VAL A 311 34.49 15.66 19.78
C VAL A 311 33.48 15.37 18.67
N GLY A 312 33.15 14.09 18.43
CA GLY A 312 32.15 13.72 17.44
C GLY A 312 30.76 14.22 17.81
N ARG A 313 30.40 14.18 19.10
CA ARG A 313 29.16 14.79 19.60
C ARG A 313 29.15 16.30 19.40
N GLN A 314 30.24 16.99 19.72
CA GLN A 314 30.36 18.43 19.48
C GLN A 314 30.21 18.79 18.00
N MET A 315 30.87 18.05 17.10
CA MET A 315 30.72 18.21 15.65
C MET A 315 29.27 18.02 15.20
N TYR A 316 28.58 16.99 15.71
CA TYR A 316 27.20 16.72 15.33
C TYR A 316 26.22 17.76 15.87
N THR A 317 26.39 18.19 17.12
CA THR A 317 25.53 19.21 17.76
C THR A 317 25.68 20.57 17.08
N GLN A 318 26.89 20.96 16.67
CA GLN A 318 27.16 22.26 16.05
C GLN A 318 27.15 22.23 14.51
N ARG A 319 26.71 21.12 13.90
CA ARG A 319 26.84 20.87 12.45
C ARG A 319 26.29 21.98 11.56
N GLU A 320 25.18 22.64 11.93
CA GLU A 320 24.59 23.72 11.13
C GLU A 320 25.52 24.94 11.08
N ALA A 321 26.08 25.33 12.23
CA ALA A 321 27.05 26.43 12.30
C ALA A 321 28.37 26.07 11.59
N ILE A 322 28.78 24.80 11.67
CA ILE A 322 29.93 24.27 10.92
C ILE A 322 29.65 24.34 9.41
N PHE A 323 28.50 23.87 8.93
CA PHE A 323 28.12 23.92 7.52
C PHE A 323 28.05 25.35 7.00
N GLN A 324 27.49 26.27 7.80
CA GLN A 324 27.48 27.70 7.48
C GLN A 324 28.90 28.27 7.39
N HIS A 325 29.78 27.94 8.35
CA HIS A 325 31.18 28.39 8.36
C HIS A 325 31.95 27.93 7.12
N PHE A 326 31.69 26.70 6.66
CA PHE A 326 32.32 26.11 5.47
C PHE A 326 31.53 26.33 4.16
N ASN A 327 30.49 27.15 4.16
CA ASN A 327 29.62 27.43 3.00
C ASN A 327 29.04 26.16 2.32
N ILE A 328 28.70 25.14 3.12
CA ILE A 328 28.09 23.90 2.63
C ILE A 328 26.59 24.12 2.44
N LYS A 329 26.10 23.93 1.20
CA LYS A 329 24.67 23.98 0.88
C LYS A 329 24.04 22.65 1.28
N VAL A 330 23.44 22.58 2.47
CA VAL A 330 22.75 21.36 2.90
C VAL A 330 21.52 21.15 2.03
N ALA A 331 21.46 20.02 1.31
CA ALA A 331 20.25 19.63 0.60
C ALA A 331 19.14 19.50 1.64
N LYS A 332 18.07 20.30 1.50
CA LYS A 332 16.94 20.28 2.44
C LYS A 332 16.42 18.84 2.47
N ARG A 333 16.56 18.16 3.61
CA ARG A 333 15.99 16.83 3.82
C ARG A 333 14.51 16.91 3.46
N MET A 334 14.07 16.10 2.49
CA MET A 334 12.64 16.00 2.20
C MET A 334 11.95 15.49 3.45
N THR A 335 11.23 16.39 4.10
CA THR A 335 10.39 16.08 5.24
C THR A 335 9.19 15.27 4.78
N LEU A 336 8.47 14.68 5.73
CA LEU A 336 7.16 14.08 5.43
C LEU A 336 6.21 15.12 4.79
N ASN A 337 6.28 16.38 5.22
CA ASN A 337 5.54 17.48 4.60
C ASN A 337 5.95 17.72 3.14
N ASP A 338 7.25 17.74 2.83
CA ASP A 338 7.72 17.94 1.44
C ASP A 338 7.27 16.76 0.56
N THR A 339 7.30 15.54 1.09
CA THR A 339 6.78 14.34 0.39
C THR A 339 5.29 14.46 0.15
N LEU A 340 4.51 14.81 1.18
CA LEU A 340 3.06 14.97 1.05
C LEU A 340 2.71 16.04 0.04
N GLN A 341 3.35 17.21 0.07
CA GLN A 341 3.11 18.30 -0.89
C GLN A 341 3.33 17.86 -2.34
N SER A 342 4.35 17.03 -2.60
CA SER A 342 4.59 16.43 -3.91
C SER A 342 3.42 15.53 -4.33
N ILE A 343 2.94 14.67 -3.44
CA ILE A 343 1.81 13.76 -3.70
C ILE A 343 0.49 14.52 -3.88
N GLU A 344 0.20 15.52 -3.05
CA GLU A 344 -1.05 16.29 -3.11
C GLU A 344 -1.20 17.10 -4.40
N SER A 345 -0.10 17.32 -5.14
CA SER A 345 -0.16 17.91 -6.49
C SER A 345 -0.72 16.95 -7.54
N ALA A 346 -0.53 15.64 -7.34
CA ALA A 346 -1.03 14.57 -8.20
C ALA A 346 -2.38 14.01 -7.73
N VAL A 347 -2.83 14.39 -6.53
CA VAL A 347 -4.08 13.91 -5.92
C VAL A 347 -5.08 15.06 -5.76
N GLY A 348 -6.24 14.91 -6.42
CA GLY A 348 -7.33 15.87 -6.30
C GLY A 348 -7.93 15.93 -4.88
N LYS A 349 -8.76 16.93 -4.64
CA LYS A 349 -9.54 17.03 -3.39
C LYS A 349 -10.59 15.94 -3.32
N PHE A 350 -11.02 15.62 -2.11
CA PHE A 350 -12.11 14.68 -1.91
C PHE A 350 -13.39 15.12 -2.65
N SER A 351 -14.09 14.16 -3.27
CA SER A 351 -15.36 14.39 -3.96
C SER A 351 -16.52 13.84 -3.15
N ASP A 352 -17.28 14.73 -2.49
CA ASP A 352 -18.38 14.34 -1.60
C ASP A 352 -19.52 13.58 -2.31
N TYR A 353 -19.70 13.76 -3.63
CA TYR A 353 -20.89 13.26 -4.37
C TYR A 353 -20.58 12.56 -5.70
N GLN A 354 -19.44 12.86 -6.33
CA GLN A 354 -19.06 12.22 -7.59
C GLN A 354 -17.82 11.36 -7.36
N THR A 355 -18.00 10.08 -7.12
CA THR A 355 -16.90 9.17 -6.78
C THR A 355 -16.30 8.50 -8.02
N THR A 356 -17.05 8.39 -9.13
CA THR A 356 -16.55 7.83 -10.39
C THR A 356 -16.94 8.61 -11.66
N THR A 357 -16.30 8.31 -12.79
CA THR A 357 -16.70 8.80 -14.11
C THR A 357 -17.88 8.01 -14.69
N GLY A 358 -18.63 8.62 -15.62
CA GLY A 358 -19.75 7.98 -16.30
C GLY A 358 -20.98 7.84 -15.41
N HIS A 359 -21.05 6.76 -14.61
CA HIS A 359 -22.20 6.43 -13.76
C HIS A 359 -22.24 7.18 -12.42
N GLY A 360 -21.20 7.94 -12.07
CA GLY A 360 -21.14 8.65 -10.80
C GLY A 360 -21.10 7.66 -9.64
N GLN A 361 -22.14 7.61 -8.82
CA GLN A 361 -22.20 6.68 -7.68
C GLN A 361 -22.96 5.38 -8.00
N ASP A 362 -23.74 5.34 -9.08
CA ASP A 362 -24.73 4.30 -9.35
C ASP A 362 -24.23 3.26 -10.39
N ILE A 363 -23.01 2.73 -10.22
CA ILE A 363 -22.51 1.67 -11.12
C ILE A 363 -23.38 0.41 -10.94
N PRO A 364 -23.99 -0.13 -12.02
CA PRO A 364 -24.73 -1.38 -11.94
C PRO A 364 -23.88 -2.51 -11.35
N PHE A 365 -24.45 -3.30 -10.44
CA PHE A 365 -23.71 -4.35 -9.72
C PHE A 365 -22.84 -5.25 -10.62
N PRO A 366 -23.34 -5.80 -11.75
CA PRO A 366 -22.51 -6.62 -12.66
C PRO A 366 -21.35 -5.87 -13.32
N GLN A 367 -21.43 -4.55 -13.39
CA GLN A 367 -20.42 -3.67 -14.00
C GLN A 367 -19.41 -3.15 -12.97
N LYS A 368 -19.67 -3.30 -11.66
CA LYS A 368 -18.69 -2.91 -10.62
C LYS A 368 -17.38 -3.66 -10.88
N PRO A 369 -16.22 -2.99 -10.92
CA PRO A 369 -14.95 -3.62 -11.23
C PRO A 369 -14.66 -4.86 -10.39
N ALA A 370 -14.91 -4.80 -9.08
CA ALA A 370 -14.74 -5.94 -8.20
C ALA A 370 -15.68 -7.11 -8.51
N GLN A 371 -16.92 -6.83 -8.95
CA GLN A 371 -17.85 -7.88 -9.35
C GLN A 371 -17.43 -8.56 -10.65
N GLN A 372 -16.98 -7.78 -11.64
CA GLN A 372 -16.41 -8.33 -12.87
C GLN A 372 -15.18 -9.21 -12.56
N PHE A 373 -14.32 -8.72 -11.67
CA PHE A 373 -13.13 -9.43 -11.23
C PHE A 373 -13.46 -10.76 -10.55
N LEU A 374 -14.33 -10.76 -9.54
CA LEU A 374 -14.77 -11.96 -8.85
C LEU A 374 -15.50 -12.94 -9.78
N HIS A 375 -16.31 -12.43 -10.70
CA HIS A 375 -16.98 -13.26 -11.71
C HIS A 375 -15.97 -13.97 -12.62
N GLY A 376 -14.89 -13.29 -13.02
CA GLY A 376 -13.77 -13.90 -13.75
C GLY A 376 -13.08 -15.05 -12.99
N LEU A 377 -13.17 -15.05 -11.66
CA LEU A 377 -12.66 -16.12 -10.79
C LEU A 377 -13.68 -17.25 -10.54
N GLY A 378 -14.86 -17.19 -11.16
CA GLY A 378 -15.93 -18.16 -10.99
C GLY A 378 -16.82 -17.92 -9.77
N VAL A 379 -16.81 -16.71 -9.20
CA VAL A 379 -17.77 -16.31 -8.17
C VAL A 379 -19.10 -15.91 -8.83
N PRO A 380 -20.25 -16.47 -8.41
CA PRO A 380 -21.53 -16.13 -9.02
C PRO A 380 -21.89 -14.67 -8.82
N ASN A 381 -22.60 -14.11 -9.80
CA ASN A 381 -23.06 -12.72 -9.78
C ASN A 381 -24.35 -12.58 -8.94
N VAL A 382 -24.24 -12.85 -7.63
CA VAL A 382 -25.36 -12.82 -6.69
C VAL A 382 -25.05 -11.91 -5.51
N SER A 383 -26.05 -11.14 -5.05
CA SER A 383 -25.91 -10.31 -3.87
C SER A 383 -26.11 -11.14 -2.61
N VAL A 384 -25.01 -11.56 -2.01
CA VAL A 384 -24.96 -12.28 -0.73
C VAL A 384 -23.93 -11.62 0.20
N PRO A 385 -24.09 -11.66 1.53
CA PRO A 385 -23.18 -11.00 2.47
C PRO A 385 -21.70 -11.37 2.28
N LEU A 386 -21.42 -12.66 2.03
CA LEU A 386 -20.07 -13.17 1.78
C LEU A 386 -19.93 -13.75 0.38
N SER A 387 -18.88 -13.34 -0.33
CA SER A 387 -18.54 -13.90 -1.64
C SER A 387 -18.17 -15.39 -1.53
N LYS A 388 -18.66 -16.23 -2.43
CA LYS A 388 -18.39 -17.68 -2.42
C LYS A 388 -18.48 -18.29 -3.82
N LYS A 389 -17.69 -19.33 -4.10
CA LYS A 389 -17.84 -20.11 -5.34
C LYS A 389 -18.99 -21.14 -5.23
N PRO A 390 -19.48 -21.68 -6.36
CA PRO A 390 -20.40 -22.81 -6.36
C PRO A 390 -19.88 -23.98 -5.50
N HIS A 391 -20.78 -24.66 -4.80
CA HIS A 391 -20.48 -25.81 -3.94
C HIS A 391 -19.47 -25.54 -2.79
N GLY A 392 -19.22 -24.27 -2.44
CA GLY A 392 -18.35 -23.91 -1.31
C GLY A 392 -16.85 -24.03 -1.60
N GLN A 393 -16.46 -24.07 -2.88
CA GLN A 393 -15.05 -24.07 -3.26
C GLN A 393 -14.36 -22.76 -2.85
N THR A 394 -13.09 -22.85 -2.47
CA THR A 394 -12.24 -21.69 -2.15
C THR A 394 -11.46 -21.25 -3.38
N LEU A 395 -10.84 -20.07 -3.32
CA LEU A 395 -9.85 -19.67 -4.31
C LEU A 395 -8.57 -20.50 -4.14
N PRO A 396 -7.97 -20.98 -5.25
CA PRO A 396 -6.66 -21.61 -5.17
C PRO A 396 -5.60 -20.56 -4.81
N GLN A 397 -4.56 -20.99 -4.08
CA GLN A 397 -3.43 -20.13 -3.71
C GLN A 397 -2.42 -19.97 -4.85
N THR A 398 -2.50 -20.83 -5.88
CA THR A 398 -1.63 -20.83 -7.06
C THR A 398 -2.41 -21.26 -8.30
N GLY A 399 -2.00 -20.76 -9.46
CA GLY A 399 -2.55 -21.20 -10.75
C GLY A 399 -3.92 -20.61 -11.05
N ASN A 400 -4.26 -19.46 -10.47
CA ASN A 400 -5.39 -18.68 -10.95
C ASN A 400 -5.14 -18.26 -12.41
N GLY A 401 -6.21 -18.16 -13.21
CA GLY A 401 -6.13 -17.63 -14.57
C GLY A 401 -6.19 -16.10 -14.59
N ASP A 402 -5.79 -15.51 -15.71
CA ASP A 402 -5.93 -14.07 -15.93
C ASP A 402 -7.40 -13.64 -15.94
N VAL A 403 -7.69 -12.49 -15.33
CA VAL A 403 -9.03 -11.91 -15.29
C VAL A 403 -9.04 -10.58 -16.03
N THR A 404 -9.99 -10.43 -16.95
CA THR A 404 -10.21 -9.17 -17.68
C THR A 404 -11.41 -8.44 -17.11
N ILE A 405 -11.21 -7.17 -16.76
CA ILE A 405 -12.24 -6.24 -16.29
C ILE A 405 -12.49 -5.23 -17.40
N SER A 406 -13.75 -5.10 -17.81
CA SER A 406 -14.17 -4.13 -18.81
C SER A 406 -14.53 -2.80 -18.16
N SER A 407 -14.44 -1.71 -18.92
CA SER A 407 -14.87 -0.38 -18.49
C SER A 407 -16.28 -0.40 -17.89
N PHE A 408 -16.42 0.21 -16.72
CA PHE A 408 -17.72 0.57 -16.15
C PHE A 408 -18.24 1.90 -16.69
N ASP A 409 -17.40 2.75 -17.30
CA ASP A 409 -17.86 3.98 -17.93
C ASP A 409 -18.35 3.65 -19.35
N PRO A 410 -19.63 3.94 -19.69
CA PRO A 410 -20.18 3.63 -21.01
C PRO A 410 -19.51 4.42 -22.15
N LYS A 411 -18.73 5.45 -21.83
CA LYS A 411 -17.96 6.24 -22.81
C LYS A 411 -16.53 5.74 -23.01
N SER A 412 -16.08 4.77 -22.24
CA SER A 412 -14.75 4.16 -22.38
C SER A 412 -14.84 2.71 -22.84
N SER A 413 -13.85 2.29 -23.63
CA SER A 413 -13.65 0.90 -24.05
C SER A 413 -12.42 0.27 -23.40
N ASP A 414 -11.88 0.93 -22.37
CA ASP A 414 -10.71 0.47 -21.64
C ASP A 414 -10.94 -0.91 -21.02
N LYS A 415 -9.85 -1.68 -20.96
CA LYS A 415 -9.81 -3.01 -20.35
C LYS A 415 -8.59 -3.11 -19.46
N LEU A 416 -8.80 -3.67 -18.27
CA LEU A 416 -7.77 -4.02 -17.32
C LEU A 416 -7.63 -5.54 -17.28
N VAL A 417 -6.40 -6.04 -17.37
CA VAL A 417 -6.09 -7.46 -17.16
C VAL A 417 -5.33 -7.59 -15.85
N ILE A 418 -5.76 -8.49 -14.97
CA ILE A 418 -4.99 -8.89 -13.79
C ILE A 418 -4.48 -10.30 -14.05
N THR A 419 -3.17 -10.45 -14.01
CA THR A 419 -2.54 -11.75 -14.28
C THR A 419 -2.86 -12.76 -13.18
N GLY A 420 -2.91 -14.04 -13.54
CA GLY A 420 -3.07 -15.15 -12.61
C GLY A 420 -2.06 -15.15 -11.47
N ALA A 421 -0.78 -14.89 -11.81
CA ALA A 421 0.30 -14.79 -10.83
C ALA A 421 0.10 -13.62 -9.86
N ARG A 422 -0.46 -12.49 -10.31
CA ARG A 422 -0.84 -11.38 -9.44
C ARG A 422 -1.96 -11.79 -8.49
N ILE A 423 -3.00 -12.45 -8.98
CA ILE A 423 -4.11 -12.94 -8.14
C ILE A 423 -3.57 -13.90 -7.06
N ASP A 424 -2.69 -14.83 -7.42
CA ASP A 424 -2.04 -15.74 -6.49
C ASP A 424 -1.31 -14.99 -5.36
N ARG A 425 -0.57 -13.92 -5.70
CA ARG A 425 0.12 -13.05 -4.73
C ARG A 425 -0.85 -12.36 -3.79
N LEU A 426 -1.91 -11.74 -4.31
CA LEU A 426 -2.89 -11.00 -3.50
C LEU A 426 -3.64 -11.93 -2.53
N VAL A 427 -4.03 -13.12 -2.99
CA VAL A 427 -4.70 -14.13 -2.14
C VAL A 427 -3.78 -14.61 -1.01
N LYS A 428 -2.49 -14.84 -1.30
CA LYS A 428 -1.49 -15.27 -0.30
C LYS A 428 -1.11 -14.19 0.71
N SER A 429 -1.22 -12.93 0.33
CA SER A 429 -0.85 -11.81 1.22
C SER A 429 -1.78 -11.66 2.43
N ALA A 430 -3.00 -12.22 2.33
CA ALA A 430 -4.06 -12.02 3.30
C ALA A 430 -3.79 -12.72 4.64
N LYS A 431 -4.00 -11.99 5.74
CA LYS A 431 -3.89 -12.48 7.12
C LYS A 431 -4.63 -11.58 8.12
N THR A 432 -4.78 -12.03 9.36
CA THR A 432 -5.38 -11.24 10.45
C THR A 432 -4.37 -10.98 11.57
N TYR A 433 -4.20 -9.72 11.94
CA TYR A 433 -3.48 -9.32 13.14
C TYR A 433 -4.45 -9.16 14.31
N VAL A 434 -4.04 -9.64 15.48
CA VAL A 434 -4.85 -9.66 16.70
C VAL A 434 -4.05 -9.02 17.83
N ASN A 435 -4.57 -7.93 18.38
CA ASN A 435 -4.04 -7.30 19.58
C ASN A 435 -4.49 -8.10 20.81
N THR A 436 -3.54 -8.80 21.43
CA THR A 436 -3.81 -9.64 22.61
C THR A 436 -3.99 -8.87 23.91
N ASP A 437 -3.88 -7.55 23.90
CA ASP A 437 -4.25 -6.71 25.04
C ASP A 437 -5.77 -6.55 25.15
N ILE A 438 -6.47 -6.60 24.03
CA ILE A 438 -7.94 -6.52 23.95
C ILE A 438 -8.54 -7.91 23.74
N PHE A 439 -7.97 -8.69 22.83
CA PHE A 439 -8.51 -9.97 22.38
C PHE A 439 -7.71 -11.13 22.98
N PRO A 440 -8.25 -11.93 23.92
CA PRO A 440 -7.47 -12.98 24.57
C PRO A 440 -6.79 -13.91 23.56
N LYS A 441 -5.54 -14.28 23.85
CA LYS A 441 -4.72 -15.14 22.99
C LYS A 441 -5.47 -16.43 22.61
N GLY A 442 -5.50 -16.77 21.33
CA GLY A 442 -6.19 -17.92 20.75
C GLY A 442 -7.72 -17.78 20.62
N HIS A 443 -8.33 -16.77 21.25
CA HIS A 443 -9.79 -16.65 21.29
C HIS A 443 -10.38 -16.28 19.93
N PHE A 444 -9.63 -15.57 19.07
CA PHE A 444 -10.12 -15.21 17.74
C PHE A 444 -10.46 -16.45 16.91
N GLN A 445 -9.66 -17.52 16.98
CA GLN A 445 -9.96 -18.75 16.26
C GLN A 445 -11.19 -19.48 16.81
N GLU A 446 -11.41 -19.46 18.13
CA GLU A 446 -12.58 -20.09 18.75
C GLU A 446 -13.88 -19.49 18.22
N ILE A 447 -13.94 -18.15 18.15
CA ILE A 447 -15.14 -17.44 17.68
C ILE A 447 -15.37 -17.60 16.18
N LEU A 448 -14.34 -17.89 15.39
CA LEU A 448 -14.52 -18.11 13.96
C LEU A 448 -15.22 -19.44 13.63
N SER A 449 -15.63 -20.27 14.58
CA SER A 449 -16.38 -21.51 14.26
C SER A 449 -17.71 -21.20 13.53
N PRO A 450 -18.11 -21.96 12.49
CA PRO A 450 -19.36 -21.71 11.75
C PRO A 450 -20.62 -21.65 12.63
N GLU A 451 -20.63 -22.39 13.73
CA GLU A 451 -21.74 -22.46 14.70
C GLU A 451 -21.85 -21.20 15.58
N THR A 452 -20.78 -20.41 15.69
CA THR A 452 -20.69 -19.28 16.63
C THR A 452 -20.91 -17.92 15.98
N LEU A 453 -20.90 -17.80 14.65
CA LEU A 453 -20.86 -16.50 13.95
C LEU A 453 -22.20 -15.77 13.85
N THR A 454 -23.34 -16.47 13.90
CA THR A 454 -24.64 -15.85 13.57
C THR A 454 -25.16 -14.86 14.61
N ALA A 455 -24.54 -14.74 15.80
CA ALA A 455 -24.99 -13.85 16.89
C ALA A 455 -23.90 -12.91 17.46
N GLN A 456 -22.69 -12.88 16.88
CA GLN A 456 -21.50 -12.36 17.58
C GLN A 456 -21.47 -10.87 17.87
N THR A 457 -21.91 -9.99 16.97
CA THR A 457 -21.59 -8.56 17.10
C THR A 457 -22.30 -7.85 18.25
N GLN A 458 -23.33 -8.46 18.86
CA GLN A 458 -24.02 -7.89 20.03
C GLN A 458 -23.72 -8.63 21.34
N GLU A 459 -23.15 -9.82 21.27
CA GLU A 459 -22.91 -10.67 22.43
C GLU A 459 -21.65 -10.27 23.22
N LYS A 460 -21.66 -10.58 24.52
CA LYS A 460 -20.49 -10.48 25.38
C LYS A 460 -19.63 -11.72 25.22
N SER A 461 -18.31 -11.53 25.12
CA SER A 461 -17.37 -12.63 25.22
C SER A 461 -17.48 -13.27 26.60
N SER A 462 -17.66 -14.59 26.63
CA SER A 462 -17.64 -15.37 27.87
C SER A 462 -16.29 -15.33 28.58
N LYS A 463 -15.19 -15.03 27.86
CA LYS A 463 -13.84 -14.94 28.43
C LYS A 463 -13.55 -13.62 29.13
N THR A 464 -14.16 -12.52 28.69
CA THR A 464 -13.80 -11.17 29.16
C THR A 464 -14.97 -10.41 29.76
N GLY A 465 -16.21 -10.85 29.54
CA GLY A 465 -17.42 -10.09 29.89
C GLY A 465 -17.64 -8.83 29.04
N VAL A 466 -16.75 -8.55 28.08
CA VAL A 466 -16.81 -7.39 27.18
C VAL A 466 -17.51 -7.77 25.87
N HIS A 467 -18.25 -6.84 25.29
CA HIS A 467 -18.88 -7.05 23.98
C HIS A 467 -17.85 -7.33 22.88
N LEU A 468 -18.13 -8.33 22.04
CA LEU A 468 -17.26 -8.69 20.93
C LEU A 468 -17.05 -7.53 19.94
N GLN A 469 -18.05 -6.67 19.75
CA GLN A 469 -17.91 -5.45 18.95
C GLN A 469 -16.86 -4.47 19.51
N ASN A 470 -16.73 -4.35 20.83
CA ASN A 470 -15.65 -3.56 21.42
C ASN A 470 -14.31 -4.26 21.21
N MET A 471 -14.26 -5.58 21.36
CA MET A 471 -13.02 -6.34 21.18
C MET A 471 -12.52 -6.33 19.74
N ALA A 472 -13.44 -6.19 18.77
CA ALA A 472 -13.13 -6.18 17.34
C ALA A 472 -12.18 -5.03 16.93
N VAL A 473 -12.09 -3.94 17.70
CA VAL A 473 -11.09 -2.87 17.44
C VAL A 473 -9.64 -3.35 17.65
N GLY A 474 -9.47 -4.47 18.35
CA GLY A 474 -8.22 -5.20 18.47
C GLY A 474 -7.96 -6.18 17.32
N LEU A 475 -8.72 -6.12 16.22
CA LEU A 475 -8.53 -6.96 15.03
C LEU A 475 -8.19 -6.08 13.82
N CYS A 476 -7.25 -6.56 13.00
CA CYS A 476 -6.88 -5.92 11.74
C CYS A 476 -6.74 -6.97 10.65
N HIS A 477 -7.61 -6.89 9.64
CA HIS A 477 -7.45 -7.66 8.42
C HIS A 477 -6.49 -6.97 7.49
N VAL A 478 -5.52 -7.72 7.01
CA VAL A 478 -4.40 -7.20 6.24
C VAL A 478 -4.34 -7.93 4.91
N GLN A 479 -4.31 -7.18 3.81
CA GLN A 479 -4.19 -7.76 2.47
C GLN A 479 -3.52 -6.75 1.51
N GLU A 480 -2.61 -7.22 0.66
CA GLU A 480 -2.20 -6.45 -0.52
C GLU A 480 -3.37 -6.35 -1.49
N ILE A 481 -3.70 -5.13 -1.93
CA ILE A 481 -4.78 -4.88 -2.88
C ILE A 481 -4.31 -4.06 -4.08
N ASP A 482 -5.04 -4.23 -5.18
CA ASP A 482 -4.95 -3.37 -6.35
C ASP A 482 -6.24 -2.56 -6.53
N LEU A 483 -6.10 -1.31 -6.93
CA LEU A 483 -7.22 -0.56 -7.50
C LEU A 483 -7.52 -1.08 -8.90
N LEU A 484 -8.78 -1.44 -9.13
CA LEU A 484 -9.34 -1.86 -10.42
C LEU A 484 -9.77 -0.67 -11.29
N ALA A 485 -9.66 0.54 -10.73
CA ALA A 485 -9.94 1.82 -11.35
C ALA A 485 -8.69 2.72 -11.23
N THR A 486 -8.67 3.82 -11.97
CA THR A 486 -7.57 4.81 -11.94
C THR A 486 -8.05 6.14 -11.37
N PRO A 487 -7.24 6.84 -10.55
CA PRO A 487 -7.55 8.20 -10.14
C PRO A 487 -7.63 9.15 -11.34
N ILE A 488 -8.61 10.05 -11.33
CA ILE A 488 -8.81 11.11 -12.30
C ILE A 488 -9.14 12.40 -11.55
N ILE A 489 -8.45 13.48 -11.89
CA ILE A 489 -8.79 14.82 -11.39
C ILE A 489 -9.74 15.47 -12.40
N VAL A 490 -10.97 15.76 -11.99
CA VAL A 490 -11.95 16.47 -12.82
C VAL A 490 -11.73 17.99 -12.77
N TYR A 491 -12.41 18.73 -13.66
CA TYR A 491 -12.16 20.17 -13.91
C TYR A 491 -12.21 21.06 -12.65
N ASP A 492 -12.95 20.69 -11.61
CA ASP A 492 -13.04 21.43 -10.34
C ASP A 492 -11.97 21.02 -9.31
N GLY A 493 -10.99 20.21 -9.71
CA GLY A 493 -9.89 19.74 -8.86
C GLY A 493 -10.25 18.60 -7.92
N LYS A 494 -11.47 18.05 -8.00
CA LYS A 494 -11.87 16.87 -7.25
C LYS A 494 -11.30 15.60 -7.87
N ALA A 495 -11.00 14.63 -7.02
CA ALA A 495 -10.57 13.31 -7.45
C ALA A 495 -11.78 12.36 -7.56
N VAL A 496 -11.82 11.62 -8.66
CA VAL A 496 -12.80 10.56 -8.93
C VAL A 496 -12.06 9.34 -9.46
N LEU A 497 -12.69 8.17 -9.45
CA LEU A 497 -12.15 6.97 -10.08
C LEU A 497 -12.74 6.76 -11.48
N GLY A 498 -11.90 6.53 -12.48
CA GLY A 498 -12.31 6.15 -13.83
C GLY A 498 -11.85 4.75 -14.21
N PRO A 499 -12.28 4.24 -15.37
CA PRO A 499 -11.80 2.96 -15.90
C PRO A 499 -10.27 2.90 -15.97
N ARG A 500 -9.70 1.82 -15.47
CA ARG A 500 -8.27 1.54 -15.60
C ARG A 500 -8.00 0.71 -16.84
N LYS A 501 -6.87 0.95 -17.49
CA LYS A 501 -6.41 0.18 -18.66
C LYS A 501 -5.06 -0.48 -18.41
N GLY A 502 -4.77 -1.51 -19.19
CA GLY A 502 -3.47 -2.19 -19.21
C GLY A 502 -3.47 -3.49 -18.43
N THR A 503 -2.32 -3.86 -17.89
CA THR A 503 -2.11 -5.13 -17.19
C THR A 503 -1.50 -4.86 -15.82
N ILE A 504 -2.00 -5.56 -14.79
CA ILE A 504 -1.37 -5.64 -13.47
C ILE A 504 -0.72 -7.02 -13.36
N ASP A 505 0.60 -7.04 -13.45
CA ASP A 505 1.42 -8.25 -13.31
C ASP A 505 1.81 -8.49 -11.85
N VAL A 506 2.56 -9.57 -11.61
CA VAL A 506 2.96 -10.00 -10.27
C VAL A 506 3.86 -8.99 -9.55
N ASP A 507 4.64 -8.21 -10.31
CA ASP A 507 5.66 -7.28 -9.79
C ASP A 507 5.12 -5.86 -9.56
N ALA A 508 3.90 -5.58 -10.06
CA ALA A 508 3.24 -4.30 -9.83
C ALA A 508 3.19 -3.92 -8.34
N PRO A 509 3.46 -2.64 -7.98
CA PRO A 509 3.44 -2.22 -6.60
C PRO A 509 2.02 -2.31 -6.03
N ALA A 510 1.89 -2.94 -4.86
CA ALA A 510 0.61 -3.20 -4.19
C ALA A 510 0.47 -2.32 -2.94
N MET A 511 -0.72 -1.76 -2.75
CA MET A 511 -1.06 -1.05 -1.53
C MET A 511 -1.48 -2.07 -0.46
N LEU A 512 -1.12 -1.84 0.79
CA LEU A 512 -1.56 -2.71 1.89
C LEU A 512 -2.87 -2.18 2.48
N LEU A 513 -3.97 -2.90 2.32
CA LEU A 513 -5.23 -2.59 2.98
C LEU A 513 -5.17 -3.06 4.43
N LEU A 514 -5.51 -2.17 5.36
CA LEU A 514 -5.71 -2.45 6.78
C LEU A 514 -7.17 -2.20 7.14
N SER A 515 -7.92 -3.27 7.42
CA SER A 515 -9.34 -3.23 7.77
C SER A 515 -9.52 -3.46 9.26
N THR A 516 -9.91 -2.41 9.98
CA THR A 516 -10.13 -2.41 11.44
C THR A 516 -11.36 -1.56 11.77
N PRO A 517 -12.23 -1.97 12.70
CA PRO A 517 -13.34 -1.15 13.15
C PRO A 517 -12.88 0.01 14.03
N ALA A 518 -13.54 1.15 13.85
CA ALA A 518 -13.47 2.24 14.82
C ALA A 518 -14.28 1.89 16.07
N LEU A 519 -13.87 2.41 17.22
CA LEU A 519 -14.66 2.28 18.44
C LEU A 519 -15.94 3.14 18.33
N ASN A 520 -17.10 2.50 18.31
CA ASN A 520 -18.39 3.19 18.29
C ASN A 520 -18.79 3.66 19.69
N VAL A 521 -18.69 4.97 19.93
CA VAL A 521 -19.05 5.59 21.21
C VAL A 521 -20.42 6.30 21.17
N ALA A 522 -20.94 6.59 19.98
CA ALA A 522 -22.27 7.19 19.79
C ALA A 522 -23.41 6.23 20.14
N TYR A 523 -23.28 4.98 19.72
CA TYR A 523 -24.29 3.94 19.90
C TYR A 523 -23.64 2.56 19.96
N GLY A 524 -24.39 1.53 20.32
CA GLY A 524 -23.84 0.19 20.49
C GLY A 524 -23.06 0.04 21.80
N THR A 525 -22.02 -0.80 21.78
CA THR A 525 -21.40 -1.35 23.00
C THR A 525 -20.22 -0.53 23.53
N GLY A 526 -19.65 0.38 22.73
CA GLY A 526 -18.52 1.21 23.14
C GLY A 526 -18.90 2.29 24.15
N LYS A 527 -20.17 2.72 24.16
CA LYS A 527 -20.72 3.64 25.18
C LYS A 527 -20.70 3.08 26.61
N ASN A 528 -20.59 1.75 26.75
CA ASN A 528 -20.56 1.07 28.04
C ASN A 528 -19.14 1.05 28.66
N LEU A 529 -18.13 1.48 27.89
CA LEU A 529 -16.76 1.65 28.37
C LEU A 529 -16.62 3.01 29.06
N THR A 530 -15.83 3.07 30.13
CA THR A 530 -15.41 4.36 30.71
C THR A 530 -14.58 5.15 29.71
N LYS A 531 -14.39 6.45 29.94
CA LYS A 531 -13.57 7.28 29.05
C LYS A 531 -12.12 6.78 28.97
N GLU A 532 -11.58 6.33 30.09
CA GLU A 532 -10.24 5.76 30.19
C GLU A 532 -10.14 4.50 29.35
N GLN A 533 -11.11 3.59 29.46
CA GLN A 533 -11.18 2.38 28.65
C GLN A 533 -11.34 2.71 27.16
N GLN A 534 -12.13 3.72 26.79
CA GLN A 534 -12.26 4.16 25.41
C GLN A 534 -10.91 4.60 24.84
N VAL A 535 -10.14 5.41 25.59
CA VAL A 535 -8.79 5.83 25.20
C VAL A 535 -7.88 4.62 25.01
N GLU A 536 -7.85 3.68 25.97
CA GLU A 536 -7.01 2.49 25.90
C GLU A 536 -7.33 1.60 24.68
N TYR A 537 -8.62 1.45 24.35
CA TYR A 537 -9.06 0.71 23.16
C TYR A 537 -8.66 1.43 21.87
N ILE A 538 -8.82 2.75 21.81
CA ILE A 538 -8.44 3.56 20.64
C ILE A 538 -6.91 3.53 20.44
N GLU A 539 -6.13 3.69 21.49
CA GLU A 539 -4.66 3.59 21.39
C GLU A 539 -4.23 2.18 20.96
N SER A 540 -4.84 1.15 21.53
CA SER A 540 -4.57 -0.25 21.18
C SER A 540 -4.91 -0.57 19.72
N MET A 541 -5.98 0.03 19.18
CA MET A 541 -6.33 -0.03 17.75
C MET A 541 -5.24 0.63 16.89
N TYR A 542 -4.76 1.83 17.25
CA TYR A 542 -3.67 2.48 16.52
C TYR A 542 -2.35 1.70 16.60
N ARG A 543 -2.01 1.12 17.76
CA ARG A 543 -0.81 0.29 17.92
C ARG A 543 -0.86 -0.92 16.98
N LEU A 544 -2.02 -1.57 16.91
CA LEU A 544 -2.25 -2.69 15.99
C LEU A 544 -2.06 -2.28 14.53
N LEU A 545 -2.65 -1.15 14.11
CA LEU A 545 -2.54 -0.64 12.73
C LEU A 545 -1.10 -0.31 12.37
N PHE A 546 -0.36 0.40 13.23
CA PHE A 546 1.02 0.79 12.95
C PHE A 546 1.99 -0.39 13.00
N HIS A 547 1.73 -1.35 13.88
CA HIS A 547 2.47 -2.60 13.93
C HIS A 547 2.26 -3.44 12.67
N ALA A 548 1.01 -3.61 12.24
CA ALA A 548 0.68 -4.33 11.01
C ALA A 548 1.33 -3.65 9.78
N ALA A 549 1.23 -2.33 9.66
CA ALA A 549 1.89 -1.59 8.57
C ALA A 549 3.41 -1.81 8.57
N SER A 550 4.05 -1.65 9.71
CA SER A 550 5.52 -1.76 9.82
C SER A 550 6.02 -3.18 9.57
N ASN A 551 5.34 -4.20 10.11
CA ASN A 551 5.71 -5.60 9.94
C ASN A 551 5.53 -6.10 8.49
N GLU A 552 4.57 -5.54 7.77
CA GLU A 552 4.36 -5.83 6.35
C GLU A 552 5.21 -4.91 5.43
N GLY A 553 6.26 -4.30 5.98
CA GLY A 553 7.26 -3.55 5.23
C GLY A 553 6.78 -2.21 4.67
N ARG A 554 5.78 -1.58 5.30
CA ARG A 554 5.27 -0.27 4.86
C ARG A 554 6.01 0.86 5.59
N GLU A 555 6.44 1.83 4.80
CA GLU A 555 7.11 3.04 5.28
C GLU A 555 6.11 4.17 5.56
N TYR A 556 4.92 4.08 4.95
CA TYR A 556 3.86 5.05 5.03
C TYR A 556 2.54 4.37 5.42
N ILE A 557 1.69 5.11 6.15
CA ILE A 557 0.28 4.76 6.35
C ILE A 557 -0.58 6.00 6.12
N ALA A 558 -1.58 5.88 5.24
CA ALA A 558 -2.59 6.91 5.03
C ALA A 558 -3.90 6.50 5.72
N MET A 559 -4.47 7.42 6.50
CA MET A 559 -5.60 7.11 7.38
C MET A 559 -6.68 8.19 7.36
N PRO A 560 -7.96 7.81 7.28
CA PRO A 560 -9.05 8.73 7.56
C PRO A 560 -9.26 8.88 9.07
N ALA A 561 -10.03 9.89 9.45
CA ALA A 561 -10.51 10.07 10.83
C ALA A 561 -11.59 9.06 11.23
N ALA A 562 -11.18 7.81 11.39
CA ALA A 562 -12.02 6.73 11.88
C ALA A 562 -12.59 7.08 13.25
N GLY A 563 -13.90 6.84 13.47
CA GLY A 563 -14.56 7.10 14.75
C GLY A 563 -15.15 8.51 14.94
N LEU A 564 -14.73 9.52 14.16
CA LEU A 564 -15.20 10.92 14.32
C LEU A 564 -16.47 11.28 13.53
N GLY A 565 -17.05 10.30 12.83
CA GLY A 565 -18.28 10.45 12.06
C GLY A 565 -19.51 10.03 12.86
N VAL A 566 -20.31 9.11 12.29
CA VAL A 566 -21.50 8.54 12.93
C VAL A 566 -21.20 7.80 14.23
N PHE A 567 -19.95 7.39 14.45
CA PHE A 567 -19.47 6.72 15.65
C PHE A 567 -19.28 7.65 16.85
N GLY A 568 -19.43 8.97 16.68
CA GLY A 568 -19.51 9.98 17.76
C GLY A 568 -18.27 10.16 18.62
N GLY A 569 -17.11 9.73 18.14
CA GLY A 569 -15.83 9.95 18.81
C GLY A 569 -15.54 11.43 19.02
N ASP A 570 -14.95 11.74 20.17
CA ASP A 570 -14.42 13.06 20.46
C ASP A 570 -13.09 13.29 19.69
N PRO A 571 -12.95 14.36 18.89
CA PRO A 571 -11.74 14.62 18.12
C PRO A 571 -10.47 14.75 18.97
N GLU A 572 -10.55 15.40 20.13
CA GLU A 572 -9.38 15.61 20.99
C GLU A 572 -8.91 14.27 21.60
N MET A 573 -9.83 13.42 22.03
CA MET A 573 -9.55 12.06 22.48
C MET A 573 -8.84 11.22 21.40
N TYR A 574 -9.40 11.16 20.19
CA TYR A 574 -8.83 10.36 19.10
C TYR A 574 -7.47 10.89 18.61
N PHE A 575 -7.30 12.22 18.52
CA PHE A 575 -6.06 12.82 18.07
C PHE A 575 -4.94 12.69 19.11
N ASN A 576 -5.25 12.84 20.40
CA ASN A 576 -4.28 12.56 21.46
C ASN A 576 -3.85 11.09 21.45
N ALA A 577 -4.80 10.16 21.34
CA ALA A 577 -4.49 8.73 21.24
C ALA A 577 -3.59 8.40 20.03
N LEU A 578 -3.93 8.95 18.85
CA LEU A 578 -3.12 8.84 17.64
C LEU A 578 -1.68 9.35 17.88
N MET A 579 -1.54 10.55 18.45
CA MET A 579 -0.25 11.20 18.65
C MET A 579 0.58 10.55 19.76
N ASN A 580 -0.06 9.96 20.77
CA ASN A 580 0.63 9.17 21.78
C ASN A 580 1.24 7.94 21.15
N VAL A 581 0.45 7.20 20.37
CA VAL A 581 0.91 5.97 19.71
C VAL A 581 1.92 6.25 18.60
N ALA A 582 1.78 7.36 17.86
CA ALA A 582 2.74 7.74 16.82
C ALA A 582 4.19 7.89 17.33
N LYS A 583 4.37 8.24 18.62
CA LYS A 583 5.69 8.32 19.27
C LYS A 583 6.39 6.96 19.37
N ASP A 584 5.60 5.89 19.50
CA ASP A 584 6.10 4.52 19.59
C ASP A 584 6.61 4.00 18.23
N PHE A 585 6.25 4.69 17.13
CA PHE A 585 6.57 4.30 15.75
C PHE A 585 7.28 5.42 14.95
N PRO A 586 8.44 5.93 15.41
CA PRO A 586 9.08 7.11 14.82
C PRO A 586 9.59 6.91 13.38
N LYS A 587 9.64 5.66 12.90
CA LYS A 587 10.06 5.31 11.53
C LYS A 587 8.88 5.18 10.56
N LEU A 588 7.65 5.08 11.06
CA LEU A 588 6.46 4.98 10.22
C LEU A 588 5.95 6.40 9.93
N ASN A 589 5.83 6.75 8.65
CA ASN A 589 5.29 8.03 8.24
C ASN A 589 3.76 7.98 8.19
N ILE A 590 3.10 8.78 9.01
CA ILE A 590 1.65 8.76 9.18
C ILE A 590 1.05 9.97 8.47
N ILE A 591 0.17 9.72 7.52
CA ILE A 591 -0.58 10.75 6.79
C ILE A 591 -2.04 10.63 7.20
N TYR A 592 -2.58 11.67 7.82
CA TYR A 592 -3.87 11.60 8.48
C TYR A 592 -4.83 12.67 7.96
N HIS A 593 -6.02 12.24 7.54
CA HIS A 593 -7.10 13.15 7.19
C HIS A 593 -7.99 13.40 8.41
N SER A 594 -8.06 14.65 8.89
CA SER A 594 -8.76 15.00 10.15
C SER A 594 -10.30 14.92 10.09
N GLY A 595 -10.85 14.59 8.93
CA GLY A 595 -12.29 14.43 8.73
C GLY A 595 -12.95 15.76 8.39
N LYS A 596 -13.98 16.16 9.15
CA LYS A 596 -14.70 17.41 8.91
C LYS A 596 -13.76 18.63 9.03
N PRO A 597 -13.98 19.72 8.26
CA PRO A 597 -13.13 20.90 8.32
C PRO A 597 -12.92 21.49 9.72
N GLY A 598 -13.93 21.40 10.60
CA GLY A 598 -13.85 21.87 11.98
C GLY A 598 -12.86 21.11 12.88
N ASN A 599 -12.43 19.91 12.47
CA ASN A 599 -11.46 19.11 13.23
C ASN A 599 -10.01 19.51 12.94
N ALA A 600 -9.73 20.12 11.77
CA ALA A 600 -8.37 20.47 11.36
C ALA A 600 -7.64 21.40 12.35
N PRO A 601 -8.26 22.48 12.87
CA PRO A 601 -7.61 23.33 13.87
C PRO A 601 -7.27 22.61 15.17
N ILE A 602 -8.12 21.67 15.61
CA ILE A 602 -7.88 20.84 16.80
C ILE A 602 -6.67 19.94 16.55
N PHE A 603 -6.65 19.26 15.40
CA PHE A 603 -5.53 18.41 15.01
C PHE A 603 -4.21 19.19 14.95
N ASP A 604 -4.18 20.32 14.26
CA ASP A 604 -2.96 21.12 14.07
C ASP A 604 -2.42 21.67 15.40
N LYS A 605 -3.32 22.07 16.31
CA LYS A 605 -2.96 22.50 17.67
C LYS A 605 -2.29 21.36 18.44
N LEU A 606 -2.91 20.17 18.47
CA LEU A 606 -2.38 19.01 19.19
C LEU A 606 -1.06 18.52 18.57
N LEU A 607 -0.96 18.49 17.23
CA LEU A 607 0.26 18.06 16.53
C LEU A 607 1.43 18.96 16.92
N LYS A 608 1.22 20.27 16.96
CA LYS A 608 2.22 21.24 17.40
C LYS A 608 2.62 21.04 18.87
N GLN A 609 1.66 20.69 19.74
CA GLN A 609 1.94 20.42 21.17
C GLN A 609 2.76 19.14 21.36
N HIS A 610 2.53 18.11 20.54
CA HIS A 610 3.25 16.84 20.64
C HIS A 610 4.60 16.86 19.92
N GLY A 611 4.82 17.76 18.95
CA GLY A 611 6.11 17.94 18.28
C GLY A 611 6.55 16.74 17.42
N LEU A 612 5.60 16.06 16.77
CA LEU A 612 5.87 14.86 15.97
C LEU A 612 6.32 15.22 14.55
N GLU A 613 7.40 14.59 14.09
CA GLU A 613 7.92 14.75 12.73
C GLU A 613 7.41 13.68 11.76
N ASN A 614 6.97 12.52 12.28
CA ASN A 614 6.47 11.38 11.51
C ASN A 614 4.95 11.39 11.30
N LEU A 615 4.26 12.49 11.63
CA LEU A 615 2.81 12.64 11.47
C LEU A 615 2.49 13.95 10.76
N VAL A 616 1.69 13.87 9.70
CA VAL A 616 1.22 15.03 8.93
C VAL A 616 -0.29 14.97 8.69
N ARG A 617 -0.94 16.13 8.63
CA ARG A 617 -2.33 16.26 8.20
C ARG A 617 -2.42 16.43 6.68
N THR A 618 -3.36 15.74 6.04
CA THR A 618 -3.77 16.00 4.65
C THR A 618 -5.24 16.41 4.57
N ASP A 619 -5.60 17.17 3.53
CA ASP A 619 -6.98 17.47 3.13
C ASP A 619 -7.41 16.71 1.86
N ARG A 620 -6.58 15.75 1.43
CA ARG A 620 -6.81 14.92 0.24
C ARG A 620 -7.39 13.56 0.59
N ASP A 621 -7.92 12.92 -0.43
CA ASP A 621 -8.42 11.55 -0.31
C ASP A 621 -7.26 10.60 0.00
N VAL A 622 -7.27 10.08 1.23
CA VAL A 622 -6.21 9.20 1.75
C VAL A 622 -6.09 7.87 1.00
N LEU A 623 -7.16 7.40 0.34
CA LEU A 623 -7.07 6.23 -0.54
C LEU A 623 -6.17 6.54 -1.74
N LEU A 624 -6.36 7.72 -2.33
CA LEU A 624 -5.61 8.14 -3.52
C LEU A 624 -4.19 8.57 -3.17
N VAL A 625 -3.99 9.19 -1.99
CA VAL A 625 -2.65 9.45 -1.44
C VAL A 625 -1.88 8.14 -1.26
N ALA A 626 -2.50 7.12 -0.66
CA ALA A 626 -1.84 5.82 -0.48
C ALA A 626 -1.53 5.14 -1.81
N HIS A 627 -2.45 5.22 -2.77
CA HIS A 627 -2.24 4.68 -4.12
C HIS A 627 -1.06 5.38 -4.82
N GLU A 628 -1.03 6.71 -4.83
CA GLU A 628 0.00 7.51 -5.50
C GLU A 628 1.39 7.28 -4.87
N LEU A 629 1.48 7.26 -3.54
CA LEU A 629 2.72 6.88 -2.84
C LEU A 629 3.21 5.50 -3.31
N THR A 630 2.30 4.52 -3.34
CA THR A 630 2.62 3.16 -3.78
C THR A 630 3.11 3.12 -5.23
N GLN A 631 2.48 3.88 -6.14
CA GLN A 631 2.92 3.96 -7.55
C GLN A 631 4.30 4.63 -7.70
N GLN A 632 4.67 5.52 -6.77
CA GLN A 632 5.99 6.16 -6.72
C GLN A 632 7.05 5.30 -6.00
N GLY A 633 6.78 4.02 -5.75
CA GLY A 633 7.71 3.11 -5.07
C GLY A 633 7.86 3.39 -3.57
N LYS A 634 6.92 4.13 -2.97
CA LYS A 634 6.86 4.38 -1.53
C LYS A 634 5.80 3.44 -0.92
N PRO A 635 6.21 2.29 -0.36
CA PRO A 635 5.27 1.26 0.06
C PRO A 635 4.35 1.80 1.17
N CYS A 636 3.05 1.90 0.86
CA CYS A 636 2.07 2.54 1.72
C CYS A 636 0.96 1.58 2.14
N ALA A 637 0.58 1.68 3.41
CA ALA A 637 -0.65 1.11 3.94
C ALA A 637 -1.80 2.11 3.86
N PHE A 638 -3.01 1.60 3.66
CA PHE A 638 -4.25 2.37 3.71
C PHE A 638 -5.17 1.78 4.76
N HIS A 639 -5.58 2.62 5.73
CA HIS A 639 -6.58 2.23 6.72
C HIS A 639 -7.99 2.40 6.15
N ASN A 640 -8.72 1.29 6.04
CA ASN A 640 -10.15 1.26 5.75
C ASN A 640 -10.91 0.95 7.04
N PRO A 641 -11.51 1.96 7.71
CA PRO A 641 -12.37 1.72 8.85
C PRO A 641 -13.49 0.78 8.41
N SER A 642 -13.58 -0.41 9.00
CA SER A 642 -14.49 -1.49 8.57
C SER A 642 -15.43 -1.88 9.69
N ASP A 643 -16.66 -2.29 9.43
CA ASP A 643 -17.52 -2.78 10.50
C ASP A 643 -16.97 -4.04 11.21
N ALA A 644 -17.41 -4.27 12.45
CA ALA A 644 -16.97 -5.42 13.24
C ALA A 644 -17.28 -6.75 12.53
N ASP A 645 -18.40 -6.82 11.80
CA ASP A 645 -18.80 -7.98 11.01
C ASP A 645 -17.82 -8.31 9.88
N VAL A 646 -17.14 -7.30 9.31
CA VAL A 646 -16.10 -7.49 8.29
C VAL A 646 -14.90 -8.21 8.90
N VAL A 647 -14.41 -7.71 10.04
CA VAL A 647 -13.21 -8.27 10.68
C VAL A 647 -13.46 -9.61 11.38
N LEU A 648 -14.71 -9.93 11.66
CA LEU A 648 -15.15 -11.24 12.12
C LEU A 648 -15.47 -12.22 10.96
N GLY A 649 -15.45 -11.74 9.72
CA GLY A 649 -15.71 -12.57 8.54
C GLY A 649 -17.17 -12.99 8.38
N ILE A 650 -18.08 -12.17 8.88
CA ILE A 650 -19.53 -12.24 8.68
C ILE A 650 -19.91 -11.52 7.38
N ASN A 651 -19.18 -10.45 7.03
CA ASN A 651 -19.32 -9.70 5.79
C ASN A 651 -18.00 -9.61 5.01
N ASP A 652 -18.09 -9.31 3.72
CA ASP A 652 -16.90 -9.08 2.87
C ASP A 652 -16.20 -7.77 3.27
N VAL A 653 -14.91 -7.67 2.94
CA VAL A 653 -14.24 -6.36 2.97
C VAL A 653 -14.92 -5.44 1.97
N GLY A 654 -15.47 -4.35 2.50
CA GLY A 654 -16.34 -3.42 1.78
C GLY A 654 -17.83 -3.78 1.81
N GLU A 655 -18.27 -4.62 2.76
CA GLU A 655 -19.64 -5.05 3.12
C GLU A 655 -20.79 -4.53 2.23
N TYR A 656 -20.97 -3.22 2.23
CA TYR A 656 -22.07 -2.54 1.57
C TYR A 656 -21.95 -2.48 0.04
N TRP A 657 -20.79 -2.76 -0.56
CA TRP A 657 -20.53 -2.60 -1.99
C TRP A 657 -21.45 -3.44 -2.89
N LYS A 658 -21.98 -4.56 -2.40
CA LYS A 658 -22.92 -5.41 -3.15
C LYS A 658 -24.34 -4.85 -3.18
N ASN A 659 -24.78 -4.31 -2.05
CA ASN A 659 -26.16 -3.84 -1.84
C ASN A 659 -26.31 -2.33 -2.05
N GLY A 660 -25.21 -1.58 -2.02
CA GLY A 660 -25.19 -0.14 -2.11
C GLY A 660 -25.56 0.38 -3.50
N LYS A 661 -26.37 1.44 -3.51
CA LYS A 661 -26.53 2.36 -4.65
C LYS A 661 -25.34 3.34 -4.78
N GLY A 662 -24.30 3.17 -3.95
CA GLY A 662 -23.17 4.11 -3.86
C GLY A 662 -23.53 5.46 -3.25
N SER A 663 -24.72 5.62 -2.66
CA SER A 663 -25.22 6.90 -2.18
C SER A 663 -24.44 7.39 -0.96
N GLY A 664 -23.53 8.34 -1.19
CA GLY A 664 -22.61 8.87 -0.19
C GLY A 664 -21.39 7.98 -0.03
N TYR A 665 -20.20 8.57 -0.12
CA TYR A 665 -18.95 7.85 0.06
C TYR A 665 -18.89 7.22 1.48
N VAL A 666 -19.21 5.94 1.59
CA VAL A 666 -18.73 5.08 2.68
C VAL A 666 -17.44 4.46 2.15
N GLY A 667 -16.30 4.75 2.76
CA GLY A 667 -14.99 4.26 2.28
C GLY A 667 -14.97 2.75 2.03
N GLU A 668 -15.72 2.01 2.84
CA GLU A 668 -15.95 0.57 2.69
C GLU A 668 -16.63 0.19 1.37
N GLU A 669 -17.75 0.83 1.01
CA GLU A 669 -18.45 0.56 -0.26
C GLU A 669 -17.52 0.76 -1.45
N HIS A 670 -16.76 1.85 -1.39
CA HIS A 670 -15.91 2.25 -2.48
C HIS A 670 -14.72 1.30 -2.63
N ILE A 671 -14.07 0.92 -1.53
CA ILE A 671 -12.96 -0.02 -1.59
C ILE A 671 -13.44 -1.41 -2.05
N GLY A 672 -14.61 -1.85 -1.60
CA GLY A 672 -15.21 -3.11 -2.03
C GLY A 672 -15.57 -3.13 -3.51
N ALA A 673 -16.03 -2.01 -4.08
CA ALA A 673 -16.42 -1.93 -5.49
C ALA A 673 -15.24 -1.74 -6.46
N MET A 674 -14.19 -1.02 -6.04
CA MET A 674 -13.14 -0.51 -6.93
C MET A 674 -11.79 -1.18 -6.75
N SER A 675 -11.68 -2.18 -5.89
CA SER A 675 -10.41 -2.85 -5.62
C SER A 675 -10.56 -4.37 -5.58
N THR A 676 -9.43 -5.07 -5.43
CA THR A 676 -9.38 -6.51 -5.19
C THR A 676 -9.70 -6.91 -3.74
N ALA A 677 -10.05 -5.96 -2.85
CA ALA A 677 -10.31 -6.23 -1.43
C ALA A 677 -11.32 -7.37 -1.15
N PRO A 678 -12.38 -7.59 -1.97
CA PRO A 678 -13.28 -8.73 -1.77
C PRO A 678 -12.63 -10.12 -1.89
N LEU A 679 -11.39 -10.24 -2.40
CA LEU A 679 -10.62 -11.48 -2.32
C LEU A 679 -10.42 -11.96 -0.88
N ASN A 680 -10.47 -11.03 0.07
CA ASN A 680 -10.35 -11.34 1.49
C ASN A 680 -11.62 -11.93 2.10
N SER A 681 -12.68 -12.16 1.33
CA SER A 681 -13.88 -12.81 1.83
C SER A 681 -13.54 -14.15 2.47
N ARG A 682 -14.01 -14.38 3.69
CA ARG A 682 -13.76 -15.63 4.43
C ARG A 682 -14.18 -16.89 3.66
N LEU A 683 -15.30 -16.82 2.92
CA LEU A 683 -15.80 -17.97 2.16
C LEU A 683 -15.07 -18.16 0.82
N LEU A 684 -14.29 -17.17 0.35
CA LEU A 684 -13.40 -17.31 -0.80
C LEU A 684 -11.98 -17.70 -0.38
N ASN A 685 -11.44 -17.04 0.65
CA ASN A 685 -10.07 -17.17 1.12
C ASN A 685 -10.05 -17.42 2.64
N PRO A 686 -10.46 -18.62 3.10
CA PRO A 686 -10.48 -18.92 4.53
C PRO A 686 -9.10 -18.83 5.19
N ASN A 687 -8.02 -18.99 4.40
CA ASN A 687 -6.66 -18.83 4.87
C ASN A 687 -6.39 -17.43 5.44
N ALA A 688 -7.07 -16.39 4.95
CA ALA A 688 -6.96 -15.04 5.50
C ALA A 688 -7.32 -14.97 6.99
N TYR A 689 -8.26 -15.80 7.43
CA TYR A 689 -8.74 -15.87 8.81
C TYR A 689 -8.02 -16.95 9.63
N GLN A 690 -7.26 -17.84 8.98
CA GLN A 690 -6.46 -18.89 9.64
C GLN A 690 -5.02 -18.42 9.88
N ASN A 691 -4.48 -17.58 9.00
CA ASN A 691 -3.18 -16.95 9.13
C ASN A 691 -3.28 -15.80 10.14
N VAL A 692 -3.12 -16.12 11.43
CA VAL A 692 -3.27 -15.15 12.51
C VAL A 692 -1.94 -14.79 13.13
N VAL A 693 -1.70 -13.48 13.28
CA VAL A 693 -0.55 -12.92 13.98
C VAL A 693 -1.04 -12.27 15.28
N GLU A 694 -0.75 -12.90 16.40
CA GLU A 694 -1.14 -12.42 17.73
C GLU A 694 0.00 -11.64 18.39
N HIS A 695 -0.29 -10.45 18.91
CA HIS A 695 0.72 -9.60 19.54
C HIS A 695 0.14 -8.77 20.69
N SER A 696 0.89 -8.65 21.80
CA SER A 696 0.58 -7.77 22.93
C SER A 696 1.51 -6.57 22.91
N PHE A 697 0.96 -5.38 23.13
CA PHE A 697 1.70 -4.13 23.24
C PHE A 697 1.83 -3.66 24.70
N LEU A 698 0.89 -4.07 25.55
CA LEU A 698 0.85 -3.68 26.95
C LEU A 698 1.45 -4.77 27.84
N LYS A 699 2.03 -4.33 28.96
CA LYS A 699 2.56 -5.25 29.99
C LYS A 699 1.43 -6.07 30.64
N ASN A 700 0.27 -5.45 30.83
CA ASN A 700 -0.93 -6.06 31.39
C ASN A 700 -2.08 -5.91 30.38
N PRO A 701 -2.72 -7.00 29.93
CA PRO A 701 -3.86 -6.92 29.01
C PRO A 701 -5.07 -6.21 29.63
N LEU A 702 -5.80 -5.44 28.83
CA LEU A 702 -6.93 -4.62 29.28
C LEU A 702 -8.08 -5.45 29.85
N TYR A 703 -8.31 -6.66 29.30
CA TYR A 703 -9.36 -7.54 29.81
C TYR A 703 -9.05 -8.12 31.20
N THR A 704 -7.79 -8.16 31.63
CA THR A 704 -7.42 -8.65 32.98
C THR A 704 -7.70 -7.63 34.08
N LEU A 705 -7.92 -6.36 33.71
CA LEU A 705 -8.21 -5.28 34.66
C LEU A 705 -9.68 -5.26 35.10
N VAL A 706 -10.57 -5.95 34.37
CA VAL A 706 -12.03 -5.92 34.58
C VAL A 706 -12.50 -6.93 35.65
N GLU A 707 -11.77 -8.03 35.89
CA GLU A 707 -12.16 -9.04 36.89
C GLU A 707 -12.14 -8.52 38.35
N HIS A 708 -11.56 -7.34 38.60
CA HIS A 708 -11.44 -6.78 39.95
C HIS A 708 -12.53 -5.77 40.34
N SER A 709 -13.41 -5.33 39.43
CA SER A 709 -14.45 -4.33 39.76
C SER A 709 -15.83 -4.90 40.11
N ASP A 710 -16.12 -6.16 39.75
CA ASP A 710 -17.43 -6.79 40.03
C ASP A 710 -17.54 -7.40 41.45
N LYS A 711 -16.54 -7.18 42.31
CA LYS A 711 -16.58 -7.55 43.73
C LYS A 711 -16.34 -6.34 44.62
N GLN A 712 -17.30 -5.42 44.69
CA GLN A 712 -17.71 -4.75 45.94
C GLN A 712 -18.77 -3.67 45.66
N GLU A 713 -20.03 -4.00 45.92
CA GLU A 713 -21.01 -3.10 46.52
C GLU A 713 -22.06 -3.94 47.27
N GLU A 714 -21.63 -4.64 48.32
CA GLU A 714 -22.57 -5.00 49.39
C GLU A 714 -22.86 -3.72 50.17
N ALA A 715 -24.03 -3.14 49.92
CA ALA A 715 -24.56 -2.01 50.68
C ALA A 715 -24.62 -2.33 52.18
N PRO A 716 -24.37 -1.34 53.06
CA PRO A 716 -24.43 -1.53 54.51
C PRO A 716 -25.86 -1.86 54.94
N LYS A 717 -26.05 -3.02 55.57
CA LYS A 717 -27.34 -3.44 56.12
C LYS A 717 -27.73 -2.53 57.29
N GLU A 718 -28.77 -1.73 57.09
CA GLU A 718 -29.51 -1.09 58.17
C GLU A 718 -30.18 -2.14 59.06
N HIS A 719 -30.03 -1.93 60.36
CA HIS A 719 -30.67 -2.67 61.44
C HIS A 719 -32.20 -2.54 61.34
N ILE A 720 -32.89 -3.66 61.11
CA ILE A 720 -34.31 -3.80 61.45
C ILE A 720 -34.45 -5.00 62.39
N GLU A 721 -35.08 -4.74 63.53
CA GLU A 721 -35.33 -5.64 64.65
C GLU A 721 -36.14 -6.88 64.26
N ALA A 722 -35.85 -7.98 64.95
CA ALA A 722 -36.51 -9.27 64.83
C ALA A 722 -37.91 -9.29 65.49
N PRO A 723 -38.75 -10.27 65.11
CA PRO A 723 -39.36 -11.12 66.13
C PRO A 723 -39.13 -12.63 65.87
N PRO A 724 -39.32 -13.49 66.89
CA PRO A 724 -38.62 -14.77 66.96
C PRO A 724 -39.45 -16.03 66.64
N LYS A 725 -38.71 -17.05 66.16
CA LYS A 725 -38.87 -18.52 66.37
C LYS A 725 -40.06 -19.27 65.74
N SER A 726 -39.72 -20.24 64.88
CA SER A 726 -40.02 -21.70 65.01
C SER A 726 -39.36 -22.45 63.83
N LYS A 727 -38.33 -23.26 64.06
CA LYS A 727 -38.27 -24.71 64.42
C LYS A 727 -38.72 -25.69 63.31
N VAL A 728 -37.80 -26.63 63.00
CA VAL A 728 -38.03 -28.06 62.62
C VAL A 728 -38.31 -28.30 61.11
N GLN A 729 -37.72 -29.26 60.36
CA GLN A 729 -36.96 -30.49 60.61
C GLN A 729 -36.15 -30.92 59.35
N GLU A 730 -35.12 -31.73 59.56
CA GLU A 730 -34.44 -32.62 58.60
C GLU A 730 -35.39 -33.60 57.90
N GLU A 731 -35.05 -34.03 56.67
CA GLU A 731 -34.61 -35.40 56.39
C GLU A 731 -34.24 -35.59 54.90
N THR A 732 -33.12 -36.29 54.68
CA THR A 732 -32.65 -36.87 53.40
C THR A 732 -32.82 -38.40 53.52
N PRO A 733 -32.29 -39.25 52.61
CA PRO A 733 -32.56 -39.52 51.18
C PRO A 733 -33.05 -40.98 50.98
N LYS A 734 -33.44 -41.42 49.77
CA LYS A 734 -33.15 -42.81 49.30
C LYS A 734 -33.08 -42.95 47.77
N GLU A 735 -31.97 -43.53 47.34
CA GLU A 735 -31.73 -44.21 46.06
C GLU A 735 -32.72 -45.35 45.79
N HIS A 736 -32.97 -45.62 44.50
CA HIS A 736 -32.95 -47.00 44.01
C HIS A 736 -32.60 -47.05 42.52
N THR A 737 -31.48 -47.72 42.25
CA THR A 737 -30.97 -48.20 40.96
C THR A 737 -31.76 -49.45 40.51
N GLU A 738 -32.04 -49.63 39.22
CA GLU A 738 -31.50 -50.75 38.42
C GLU A 738 -31.96 -50.78 36.94
N HIS A 739 -31.03 -51.30 36.13
CA HIS A 739 -30.96 -51.56 34.69
C HIS A 739 -32.14 -52.30 34.04
N ILE A 740 -32.37 -52.11 32.71
CA ILE A 740 -32.34 -53.15 31.64
C ILE A 740 -32.07 -52.48 30.26
N HIS A 741 -31.28 -53.15 29.43
CA HIS A 741 -30.74 -52.77 28.10
C HIS A 741 -31.65 -53.27 26.92
N PRO A 742 -31.25 -53.17 25.64
CA PRO A 742 -31.93 -52.39 24.59
C PRO A 742 -32.83 -53.20 23.62
N LYS A 743 -33.65 -52.50 22.81
CA LYS A 743 -34.21 -53.04 21.56
C LYS A 743 -34.04 -52.09 20.37
N ILE A 744 -33.32 -52.62 19.39
CA ILE A 744 -33.22 -52.15 18.01
C ILE A 744 -34.56 -52.41 17.32
N HIS A 745 -35.13 -51.40 16.65
CA HIS A 745 -35.94 -51.63 15.46
C HIS A 745 -35.76 -50.49 14.44
N ASN A 746 -35.52 -50.96 13.22
CA ASN A 746 -35.25 -50.23 12.01
C ASN A 746 -36.56 -49.99 11.26
N THR A 747 -36.93 -48.75 10.91
CA THR A 747 -37.92 -48.48 9.84
C THR A 747 -37.78 -47.08 9.24
N LYS A 748 -37.36 -47.08 7.97
CA LYS A 748 -37.92 -46.36 6.80
C LYS A 748 -38.32 -44.89 6.92
N ALA A 749 -37.56 -44.09 6.17
CA ALA A 749 -37.90 -42.85 5.47
C ALA A 749 -39.39 -42.52 5.31
N LYS A 750 -39.79 -41.33 5.81
CA LYS A 750 -40.86 -40.49 5.26
C LYS A 750 -40.52 -39.00 5.46
N ASN A 751 -40.44 -38.32 4.33
CA ASN A 751 -40.58 -36.89 4.03
C ASN A 751 -41.17 -35.98 5.14
N PRO A 752 -40.55 -34.83 5.48
CA PRO A 752 -41.23 -33.73 6.14
C PRO A 752 -41.19 -32.47 5.26
N ASN A 753 -42.26 -32.28 4.49
CA ASN A 753 -42.64 -30.97 3.96
C ASN A 753 -43.99 -30.62 4.59
N ALA A 754 -43.97 -29.78 5.63
CA ALA A 754 -45.06 -28.97 6.19
C ALA A 754 -44.85 -28.83 7.70
N PHE A 755 -44.35 -27.69 8.17
CA PHE A 755 -44.71 -27.06 9.46
C PHE A 755 -43.97 -25.72 9.58
N PHE A 756 -44.39 -24.71 8.81
CA PHE A 756 -44.19 -23.32 9.20
C PHE A 756 -45.45 -22.86 9.94
N LYS A 757 -45.42 -22.91 11.27
CA LYS A 757 -46.23 -22.01 12.11
C LYS A 757 -45.40 -20.76 12.33
N ALA A 758 -45.94 -19.62 11.88
CA ALA A 758 -45.35 -18.32 12.12
C ALA A 758 -45.15 -18.07 13.63
N PRO A 759 -44.01 -17.49 14.05
CA PRO A 759 -43.84 -17.04 15.42
C PRO A 759 -44.71 -15.80 15.70
N PRO A 760 -45.15 -15.60 16.95
CA PRO A 760 -46.04 -14.49 17.31
C PRO A 760 -45.29 -13.15 17.19
N PRO A 761 -45.99 -12.04 16.86
CA PRO A 761 -45.36 -10.75 16.77
C PRO A 761 -44.93 -10.29 18.17
N LYS A 762 -43.64 -9.97 18.33
CA LYS A 762 -43.12 -9.29 19.51
C LYS A 762 -43.48 -7.81 19.43
N THR A 763 -44.22 -7.36 20.44
CA THR A 763 -44.62 -5.97 20.69
C THR A 763 -43.40 -5.12 21.00
N SER A 764 -43.04 -4.24 20.07
CA SER A 764 -42.16 -3.10 20.28
C SER A 764 -43.04 -1.85 20.33
N THR A 765 -42.97 -1.08 21.41
CA THR A 765 -43.67 0.19 21.59
C THR A 765 -43.05 1.25 20.68
N GLN A 766 -43.33 1.18 19.38
CA GLN A 766 -43.16 2.31 18.47
C GLN A 766 -44.28 3.31 18.74
N GLU A 767 -43.93 4.59 18.91
CA GLU A 767 -44.91 5.67 18.80
C GLU A 767 -45.60 5.56 17.44
N LYS A 768 -46.86 5.16 17.47
CA LYS A 768 -47.74 5.02 16.32
C LYS A 768 -47.90 6.39 15.67
N THR A 769 -47.24 6.62 14.54
CA THR A 769 -47.49 7.78 13.66
C THR A 769 -48.77 7.50 12.88
N ASP A 770 -49.91 7.64 13.55
CA ASP A 770 -51.12 6.87 13.21
C ASP A 770 -51.82 7.22 11.89
N ASN A 771 -51.35 8.18 11.09
CA ASN A 771 -51.87 8.39 9.73
C ASN A 771 -50.80 8.49 8.62
N LEU A 772 -49.51 8.53 8.94
CA LEU A 772 -48.43 8.55 7.94
C LEU A 772 -47.80 7.16 7.78
N THR A 773 -47.56 6.74 6.54
CA THR A 773 -46.66 5.60 6.31
C THR A 773 -45.23 5.97 6.71
N GLN A 774 -44.40 4.97 7.03
CA GLN A 774 -42.99 5.20 7.36
C GLN A 774 -42.25 5.95 6.24
N GLN A 775 -42.57 5.63 4.98
CA GLN A 775 -41.99 6.29 3.80
C GLN A 775 -42.40 7.77 3.74
N GLN A 776 -43.69 8.08 3.91
CA GLN A 776 -44.19 9.45 3.91
C GLN A 776 -43.58 10.31 5.03
N PHE A 777 -43.41 9.73 6.23
CA PHE A 777 -42.74 10.41 7.33
C PHE A 777 -41.27 10.71 6.99
N GLN A 778 -40.57 9.77 6.36
CA GLN A 778 -39.19 9.95 5.91
C GLN A 778 -39.08 11.02 4.82
N ASP A 779 -40.02 11.08 3.88
CA ASP A 779 -40.04 12.07 2.81
C ASP A 779 -40.27 13.49 3.35
N ILE A 780 -41.14 13.65 4.36
CA ILE A 780 -41.33 14.92 5.07
C ILE A 780 -40.04 15.34 5.80
N ARG A 781 -39.40 14.42 6.53
CA ARG A 781 -38.13 14.70 7.25
C ARG A 781 -37.00 15.08 6.31
N LYS A 782 -36.85 14.36 5.21
CA LYS A 782 -35.88 14.67 4.15
C LYS A 782 -36.06 16.07 3.59
N GLN A 783 -37.31 16.48 3.33
CA GLN A 783 -37.60 17.82 2.82
C GLN A 783 -37.31 18.92 3.87
N ILE A 784 -37.56 18.66 5.16
CA ILE A 784 -37.17 19.55 6.26
C ILE A 784 -35.65 19.74 6.29
N ASP A 785 -34.88 18.65 6.21
CA ASP A 785 -33.42 18.70 6.29
C ASP A 785 -32.80 19.47 5.12
N ILE A 786 -33.34 19.30 3.91
CA ILE A 786 -32.96 20.08 2.72
C ILE A 786 -33.19 21.59 2.97
N LEU A 787 -34.38 21.96 3.45
CA LEU A 787 -34.72 23.36 3.70
C LEU A 787 -33.84 23.98 4.80
N LYS A 788 -33.57 23.24 5.90
CA LYS A 788 -32.65 23.68 6.96
C LYS A 788 -31.23 23.85 6.43
N GLY A 789 -30.75 22.95 5.58
CA GLY A 789 -29.45 23.10 4.90
C GLY A 789 -29.37 24.36 4.03
N GLU A 790 -30.44 24.68 3.31
CA GLU A 790 -30.51 25.89 2.49
C GLU A 790 -30.56 27.19 3.31
N ILE A 791 -31.29 27.20 4.44
CA ILE A 791 -31.36 28.33 5.37
C ILE A 791 -29.99 28.58 6.00
N ASN A 792 -29.32 27.51 6.43
CA ASN A 792 -28.01 27.56 7.09
C ASN A 792 -26.84 27.77 6.13
N SER A 793 -27.09 27.81 4.81
CA SER A 793 -26.04 28.05 3.82
C SER A 793 -25.45 29.47 3.93
N TRP A 794 -24.13 29.55 3.74
CA TRP A 794 -23.35 30.80 3.81
C TRP A 794 -23.53 31.71 2.58
N ILE A 795 -24.20 31.21 1.53
CA ILE A 795 -24.53 31.97 0.34
C ILE A 795 -25.69 32.92 0.69
N PRO A 796 -25.59 34.23 0.39
CA PRO A 796 -26.69 35.17 0.57
C PRO A 796 -27.84 34.78 -0.36
N TYR A 797 -28.75 33.96 0.16
CA TYR A 797 -29.87 33.41 -0.59
C TYR A 797 -31.14 34.21 -0.27
N PRO A 798 -31.81 34.82 -1.27
CA PRO A 798 -33.05 35.54 -1.01
C PRO A 798 -34.17 34.58 -0.57
N ASN A 799 -35.02 35.03 0.36
CA ASN A 799 -36.18 34.30 0.90
C ASN A 799 -35.86 33.18 1.93
N LYS A 800 -34.86 33.35 2.81
CA LYS A 800 -34.62 32.42 3.93
C LYS A 800 -35.82 32.31 4.86
N ASP A 801 -36.48 33.42 5.16
CA ASP A 801 -37.69 33.45 6.02
C ASP A 801 -38.81 32.59 5.44
N ARG A 802 -39.04 32.66 4.12
CA ARG A 802 -40.02 31.81 3.45
C ARG A 802 -39.65 30.32 3.51
N LYS A 803 -38.36 29.98 3.50
CA LYS A 803 -37.93 28.59 3.68
C LYS A 803 -38.12 28.12 5.12
N GLN A 804 -37.91 29.01 6.10
CA GLN A 804 -38.21 28.72 7.50
C GLN A 804 -39.71 28.46 7.69
N HIS A 805 -40.58 29.27 7.09
CA HIS A 805 -42.03 29.01 7.11
C HIS A 805 -42.40 27.63 6.53
N LYS A 806 -41.68 27.17 5.49
CA LYS A 806 -41.87 25.82 4.94
C LYS A 806 -41.39 24.71 5.88
N VAL A 807 -40.33 24.94 6.66
CA VAL A 807 -39.88 24.01 7.71
C VAL A 807 -40.94 23.90 8.79
N ASP A 808 -41.42 25.03 9.30
CA ASP A 808 -42.41 25.10 10.37
C ASP A 808 -43.72 24.39 9.95
N ALA A 809 -44.17 24.64 8.72
CA ALA A 809 -45.34 23.99 8.14
C ALA A 809 -45.20 22.45 8.05
N LEU A 810 -44.01 21.93 7.71
CA LEU A 810 -43.77 20.49 7.61
C LEU A 810 -43.62 19.83 8.99
N GLU A 811 -43.05 20.53 9.98
CA GLU A 811 -43.00 20.04 11.37
C GLU A 811 -44.39 20.01 12.01
N GLU A 812 -45.24 21.00 11.71
CA GLU A 812 -46.64 21.00 12.15
C GLU A 812 -47.47 19.92 11.42
N LEU A 813 -47.22 19.67 10.13
CA LEU A 813 -47.87 18.59 9.39
C LEU A 813 -47.64 17.21 10.05
N ILE A 814 -46.42 16.93 10.51
CA ILE A 814 -46.11 15.71 11.28
C ILE A 814 -46.94 15.63 12.57
N THR A 815 -47.20 16.77 13.20
CA THR A 815 -47.97 16.84 14.45
C THR A 815 -49.46 16.63 14.19
N LEU A 816 -50.02 17.32 13.19
CA LEU A 816 -51.44 17.23 12.81
C LEU A 816 -51.82 15.83 12.35
N THR A 817 -50.94 15.16 11.61
CA THR A 817 -51.17 13.79 11.13
C THR A 817 -51.21 12.73 12.24
N LYS A 818 -50.87 13.08 13.49
CA LYS A 818 -51.10 12.18 14.65
C LYS A 818 -52.57 12.09 15.04
N THR A 819 -53.37 13.11 14.75
CA THR A 819 -54.77 13.22 15.21
C THR A 819 -55.78 13.48 14.10
N ARG A 820 -55.32 13.82 12.89
CA ARG A 820 -56.15 14.10 11.71
C ARG A 820 -55.71 13.27 10.51
N SER A 821 -56.61 13.09 9.55
CA SER A 821 -56.25 12.47 8.28
C SER A 821 -55.20 13.30 7.53
N ILE A 822 -54.44 12.66 6.63
CA ILE A 822 -53.42 13.36 5.81
C ILE A 822 -54.07 14.51 5.03
N GLU A 823 -55.28 14.32 4.51
CA GLU A 823 -55.97 15.32 3.71
C GLU A 823 -56.37 16.55 4.54
N GLU A 824 -56.98 16.35 5.71
CA GLU A 824 -57.34 17.44 6.63
C GLU A 824 -56.11 18.19 7.12
N ALA A 825 -55.03 17.46 7.44
CA ALA A 825 -53.78 18.06 7.90
C ALA A 825 -53.11 18.89 6.79
N VAL A 826 -53.10 18.40 5.54
CA VAL A 826 -52.54 19.17 4.41
C VAL A 826 -53.38 20.40 4.08
N GLU A 827 -54.71 20.32 4.17
CA GLU A 827 -55.60 21.46 3.93
C GLU A 827 -55.39 22.56 4.99
N GLU A 828 -55.33 22.19 6.27
CA GLU A 828 -55.05 23.11 7.38
C GLU A 828 -53.66 23.75 7.27
N ILE A 829 -52.64 22.99 6.84
CA ILE A 829 -51.31 23.54 6.57
C ILE A 829 -51.34 24.57 5.45
N LYS A 830 -52.10 24.36 4.37
CA LYS A 830 -52.24 25.34 3.29
C LYS A 830 -52.96 26.61 3.75
N GLU A 831 -53.95 26.48 4.63
CA GLU A 831 -54.68 27.62 5.21
C GLU A 831 -53.78 28.42 6.16
N LYS A 832 -53.09 27.74 7.09
CA LYS A 832 -52.24 28.37 8.10
C LYS A 832 -50.93 28.94 7.54
N TYR A 833 -50.40 28.30 6.49
CA TYR A 833 -49.17 28.70 5.81
C TYR A 833 -49.44 28.91 4.31
N PRO A 834 -50.09 30.01 3.90
CA PRO A 834 -50.45 30.23 2.49
C PRO A 834 -49.24 30.23 1.55
N ASP A 835 -48.06 30.61 2.05
CA ASP A 835 -46.80 30.61 1.30
C ASP A 835 -46.09 29.24 1.22
N VAL A 836 -46.60 28.20 1.88
CA VAL A 836 -45.98 26.87 1.90
C VAL A 836 -45.87 26.28 0.48
N THR A 837 -46.89 26.55 -0.33
CA THR A 837 -46.97 26.18 -1.74
C THR A 837 -46.40 27.24 -2.68
N ALA A 838 -46.10 28.44 -2.19
CA ALA A 838 -45.61 29.53 -3.01
C ALA A 838 -44.15 29.32 -3.43
N GLY A 839 -43.85 29.65 -4.69
CA GLY A 839 -42.49 29.67 -5.23
C GLY A 839 -42.43 29.36 -6.73
N LYS A 840 -41.91 30.31 -7.53
CA LYS A 840 -41.74 30.12 -8.99
C LYS A 840 -40.72 29.03 -9.35
N TYR A 841 -39.74 28.79 -8.48
CA TYR A 841 -38.62 27.86 -8.73
C TYR A 841 -38.49 26.74 -7.69
N SER A 842 -39.19 26.82 -6.56
CA SER A 842 -39.10 25.82 -5.48
C SER A 842 -40.48 25.20 -5.23
N THR A 843 -40.79 24.20 -6.05
CA THR A 843 -42.06 23.46 -6.03
C THR A 843 -42.02 22.24 -5.11
N ARG A 844 -40.83 21.78 -4.69
CA ARG A 844 -40.65 20.54 -3.91
C ARG A 844 -41.58 20.37 -2.71
N THR A 845 -41.79 21.41 -1.91
CA THR A 845 -42.73 21.36 -0.78
C THR A 845 -44.18 21.26 -1.25
N ALA A 846 -44.56 21.95 -2.32
CA ALA A 846 -45.90 21.84 -2.90
C ALA A 846 -46.13 20.44 -3.51
N ASP A 847 -45.15 19.93 -4.27
CA ASP A 847 -45.18 18.61 -4.88
C ASP A 847 -45.28 17.51 -3.82
N LEU A 848 -44.54 17.65 -2.71
CA LEU A 848 -44.63 16.75 -1.56
C LEU A 848 -46.06 16.74 -0.98
N LEU A 849 -46.63 17.91 -0.68
CA LEU A 849 -48.00 17.99 -0.13
C LEU A 849 -49.04 17.36 -1.07
N VAL A 850 -48.88 17.53 -2.38
CA VAL A 850 -49.75 16.90 -3.40
C VAL A 850 -49.56 15.38 -3.41
N SER A 851 -48.32 14.89 -3.34
CA SER A 851 -48.02 13.46 -3.33
C SER A 851 -48.63 12.75 -2.12
N LEU A 852 -48.55 13.35 -0.93
CA LEU A 852 -49.11 12.80 0.31
C LEU A 852 -50.62 12.58 0.22
N VAL A 853 -51.35 13.58 -0.32
CA VAL A 853 -52.81 13.48 -0.52
C VAL A 853 -53.15 12.44 -1.59
N THR A 854 -52.39 12.41 -2.69
CA THR A 854 -52.64 11.48 -3.80
C THR A 854 -52.43 10.03 -3.39
N GLU A 855 -51.34 9.74 -2.68
CA GLU A 855 -51.04 8.41 -2.15
C GLU A 855 -52.06 7.95 -1.12
N SER A 856 -52.48 8.85 -0.23
CA SER A 856 -53.52 8.56 0.76
C SER A 856 -54.85 8.18 0.10
N ASN A 857 -55.26 8.92 -0.93
CA ASN A 857 -56.47 8.60 -1.71
C ASN A 857 -56.35 7.27 -2.45
N ASN A 858 -55.18 6.96 -3.02
CA ASN A 858 -54.93 5.67 -3.68
C ASN A 858 -54.98 4.50 -2.69
N LEU A 859 -54.50 4.69 -1.46
CA LEU A 859 -54.59 3.68 -0.39
C LEU A 859 -56.03 3.48 0.09
N LYS A 860 -56.87 4.52 0.07
CA LYS A 860 -58.30 4.42 0.38
C LYS A 860 -59.10 3.75 -0.74
N ALA A 861 -58.74 3.98 -2.01
CA ALA A 861 -59.41 3.38 -3.16
C ALA A 861 -59.08 1.88 -3.38
N ASN A 862 -57.93 1.43 -2.87
CA ASN A 862 -57.50 0.03 -2.94
C ASN A 862 -57.91 -0.81 -1.71
N LYS A 863 -58.66 -0.23 -0.78
CA LYS A 863 -59.31 -0.90 0.35
C LYS A 863 -60.80 -0.94 0.11
#